data_AF-O45195-F1
#
_entry.id   AF-O45195-F1
#
_cell.length_a   1.000
_cell.length_b   1.000
_cell.length_c   1.000
_cell.angle_alpha   90.00
_cell.angle_beta   90.00
_cell.angle_gamma   90.00
#
_symmetry.space_group_name_H-M   'P 1'
#
loop_
_entity.id
_entity.type
_entity.pdbx_description
1 polymer ?
#
loop_
_entity_poly.entity_id
_entity_poly.type
_entity_poly.pdbx_seq_one_letter_code
_entity_poly.pdbx_strand_id
1 'polypeptide(L)'
;MFIDPVEFFMISSTSLKKLICHYFPKELLPTKWECTDKNPLKNIQNLIDASNGKLMVYGSAREIYDNLNLFRRFPGSHHKFQFDTTEVYTKEPIFYQSMKRIPYIYKQDYFVILQSIISTSPLRKFETEFSLATITAYLKMKELSLPALNEMVPYCAVSAALLQTGIQDIQHKFNDYLENPLLQLEFKKHTFEELFVQWKQINPLFEMESIHDSLQDLLKKFIARNPIRDNEDVFKRVFAWSQLVVLQLDIFVRDCETLFKPKPSTKPIVRIFDDKPNKLIMAYELLDAMKQAQMDVSKLEEEVLEMPELSTFTYQQVASRISPQDMRTIEFVITPITVAKYAATPIPTINKGEYCILASDFLFNLLGNMITAKKMFQRIEPSQLNVIREFFNFVDNHFDFTYGIQFIDLELVEMINSELDTFHRMLTISSKGPSDIRDRQQEGFTKTDLSNELKHLKLDLIFPEICELSEFYFVHLTKTLKIEKLSTSDVYGIVEHLQIDCLARRFPKLAEFIHSQLVCSRIFGYQCQKCFQPKEPKVAGVEAVEIESKKELTIDDSAETMKRKITLEFANKVKETLAQLSDLKNEKPKKSKKQKPSQQLVPEKVKSNPDPCQKCFRTSEYHNKTKEDFRLEKIETKRLRKALKESQKESEEKSQNIAEKDQEMLLLKEHVESIQREFLKYKSDMNNVNNETIRLQTTQLLEHQQALAQKSLEVIEQKDEILHLKAQNQSQQTVIAQQEKSIKSLKEKSQQLEEKRSITNNTQRLLEETEIIHKILVDTLKAQEIFESESPLNKITVMTSRICETSQDPETKSIAKREFRYFARQIEGYRRSLKKRINSMKNETIRSDDIPELREFPTFSDEFVKAYKDTLKKDAPLICAPLLKLPETIKSDELDDKECLVCLEDMVKNQDTVKCSTCKRQYHTTCVQKWFKIKRICPTCNAGLLDENEFPALS
;
A
#
# COMPACT_ATOMS: atom_id res chain seq x y z
N MET A 1 -30.07 -15.45 -1.94
CA MET A 1 -30.26 -14.37 -2.95
C MET A 1 -29.11 -13.41 -2.76
N PHE A 2 -28.18 -13.29 -3.71
CA PHE A 2 -27.07 -12.34 -3.57
C PHE A 2 -27.62 -10.93 -3.77
N ILE A 3 -27.81 -10.22 -2.67
CA ILE A 3 -28.04 -8.77 -2.68
C ILE A 3 -26.67 -8.12 -2.79
N ASP A 4 -26.53 -7.12 -3.65
CA ASP A 4 -25.28 -6.37 -3.76
C ASP A 4 -25.03 -5.63 -2.43
N PRO A 5 -23.92 -5.92 -1.70
CA PRO A 5 -23.60 -5.23 -0.46
C PRO A 5 -23.57 -3.70 -0.60
N VAL A 6 -23.25 -3.18 -1.79
CA VAL A 6 -23.18 -1.74 -2.06
C VAL A 6 -24.53 -1.05 -1.85
N GLU A 7 -25.66 -1.73 -2.09
CA GLU A 7 -27.00 -1.17 -1.83
C GLU A 7 -27.25 -0.86 -0.36
N PHE A 8 -26.59 -1.58 0.57
CA PHE A 8 -26.72 -1.32 2.00
C PHE A 8 -25.87 -0.15 2.48
N PHE A 9 -24.76 0.16 1.80
CA PHE A 9 -23.75 1.12 2.26
C PHE A 9 -23.95 2.55 1.73
N MET A 10 -25.16 2.89 1.28
CA MET A 10 -25.54 4.27 0.96
C MET A 10 -25.80 5.10 2.23
N ILE A 11 -25.29 6.34 2.25
CA ILE A 11 -25.55 7.31 3.33
C ILE A 11 -27.04 7.64 3.42
N SER A 12 -27.61 7.67 4.63
CA SER A 12 -29.01 8.04 4.83
C SER A 12 -29.24 9.52 4.50
N SER A 13 -30.47 9.90 4.14
CA SER A 13 -30.82 11.31 3.89
C SER A 13 -30.60 12.18 5.13
N THR A 14 -30.86 11.64 6.33
CA THR A 14 -30.58 12.30 7.62
C THR A 14 -29.08 12.57 7.81
N SER A 15 -28.23 11.56 7.61
CA SER A 15 -26.77 11.70 7.77
C SER A 15 -26.13 12.52 6.65
N LEU A 16 -26.67 12.45 5.43
CA LEU A 16 -26.31 13.34 4.33
C LEU A 16 -26.63 14.80 4.67
N LYS A 17 -27.80 15.08 5.26
CA LYS A 17 -28.15 16.44 5.73
C LYS A 17 -27.18 16.92 6.82
N LYS A 18 -26.86 16.07 7.80
CA LYS A 18 -25.85 16.39 8.83
C LYS A 18 -24.49 16.70 8.21
N LEU A 19 -24.02 15.89 7.26
CA LEU A 19 -22.75 16.09 6.57
C LEU A 19 -22.73 17.40 5.76
N ILE A 20 -23.79 17.69 5.00
CA ILE A 20 -23.96 18.93 4.23
C ILE A 20 -23.91 20.16 5.14
N CYS A 21 -24.55 20.11 6.31
CA CYS A 21 -24.50 21.18 7.30
C CYS A 21 -23.12 21.41 7.95
N HIS A 22 -22.21 20.44 7.89
CA HIS A 22 -20.82 20.61 8.35
C HIS A 22 -19.86 21.02 7.22
N TYR A 23 -20.20 20.71 5.96
CA TYR A 23 -19.36 20.99 4.79
C TYR A 23 -19.57 22.40 4.22
N PHE A 24 -20.82 22.90 4.21
CA PHE A 24 -21.15 24.22 3.69
C PHE A 24 -21.34 25.27 4.79
N PRO A 25 -20.85 26.51 4.60
CA PRO A 25 -21.29 27.66 5.38
C PRO A 25 -22.82 27.81 5.36
N LYS A 26 -23.42 28.07 6.51
CA LYS A 26 -24.87 28.19 6.70
C LYS A 26 -25.54 29.24 5.80
N GLU A 27 -24.80 30.24 5.35
CA GLU A 27 -25.25 31.31 4.44
C GLU A 27 -25.55 30.82 3.02
N LEU A 28 -24.96 29.68 2.63
CA LEU A 28 -25.18 29.01 1.35
C LEU A 28 -26.35 28.02 1.39
N LEU A 29 -26.73 27.55 2.58
CA LEU A 29 -27.80 26.58 2.77
C LEU A 29 -29.18 27.27 2.83
N PRO A 30 -30.18 26.83 2.04
CA PRO A 30 -31.53 27.39 2.11
C PRO A 30 -32.20 27.03 3.45
N THR A 31 -32.79 28.01 4.14
CA THR A 31 -33.35 27.85 5.49
C THR A 31 -34.50 26.85 5.61
N LYS A 32 -35.17 26.53 4.49
CA LYS A 32 -36.28 25.57 4.40
C LYS A 32 -35.94 24.32 3.59
N TRP A 33 -34.65 24.01 3.39
CA TRP A 33 -34.24 22.86 2.60
C TRP A 33 -34.43 21.53 3.34
N GLU A 34 -35.00 20.55 2.64
CA GLU A 34 -35.26 19.20 3.11
C GLU A 34 -34.43 18.18 2.33
N CYS A 35 -33.96 17.15 3.04
CA CYS A 35 -33.17 16.05 2.48
C CYS A 35 -33.92 14.77 2.80
N THR A 36 -34.64 14.23 1.80
CA THR A 36 -35.66 13.19 2.00
C THR A 36 -35.59 12.06 0.98
N ASP A 37 -34.98 12.27 -0.20
CA ASP A 37 -34.79 11.21 -1.20
C ASP A 37 -33.78 10.17 -0.69
N LYS A 38 -33.88 8.93 -1.16
CA LYS A 38 -32.89 7.88 -0.86
C LYS A 38 -31.60 8.06 -1.67
N ASN A 39 -31.68 8.66 -2.86
CA ASN A 39 -30.54 8.91 -3.71
C ASN A 39 -29.83 10.22 -3.27
N PRO A 40 -28.55 10.17 -2.86
CA PRO A 40 -27.84 11.37 -2.41
C PRO A 40 -27.69 12.42 -3.52
N LEU A 41 -27.55 12.01 -4.79
CA LEU A 41 -27.43 12.94 -5.91
C LEU A 41 -28.73 13.73 -6.14
N LYS A 42 -29.91 13.12 -5.93
CA LYS A 42 -31.20 13.82 -6.03
C LYS A 42 -31.36 14.88 -4.94
N ASN A 43 -30.97 14.57 -3.69
CA ASN A 43 -30.97 15.56 -2.61
C ASN A 43 -29.98 16.71 -2.87
N ILE A 44 -28.79 16.42 -3.41
CA ILE A 44 -27.78 17.44 -3.71
C ILE A 44 -28.23 18.31 -4.90
N GLN A 45 -28.83 17.73 -5.95
CA GLN A 45 -29.39 18.53 -7.05
C GLN A 45 -30.49 19.44 -6.53
N ASN A 46 -31.42 18.93 -5.73
CA ASN A 46 -32.46 19.74 -5.09
C ASN A 46 -31.88 20.86 -4.21
N LEU A 47 -30.76 20.63 -3.52
CA LEU A 47 -30.04 21.66 -2.77
C LEU A 47 -29.44 22.73 -3.68
N ILE A 48 -28.83 22.35 -4.81
CA ILE A 48 -28.32 23.30 -5.83
C ILE A 48 -29.47 24.17 -6.34
N ASP A 49 -30.57 23.55 -6.77
CA ASP A 49 -31.76 24.24 -7.31
C ASP A 49 -32.34 25.22 -6.28
N ALA A 50 -32.48 24.78 -5.03
CA ALA A 50 -32.97 25.60 -3.92
C ALA A 50 -31.97 26.69 -3.47
N SER A 51 -30.68 26.59 -3.82
CA SER A 51 -29.66 27.58 -3.46
C SER A 51 -29.72 28.87 -4.28
N ASN A 52 -30.51 28.90 -5.37
CA ASN A 52 -30.60 30.02 -6.32
C ASN A 52 -29.21 30.44 -6.84
N GLY A 53 -28.46 29.47 -7.37
CA GLY A 53 -27.14 29.65 -7.97
C GLY A 53 -25.97 29.73 -6.99
N LYS A 54 -26.20 29.99 -5.69
CA LYS A 54 -25.13 30.15 -4.68
C LYS A 54 -24.13 28.98 -4.62
N LEU A 55 -24.59 27.75 -4.85
CA LEU A 55 -23.74 26.55 -4.77
C LEU A 55 -23.03 26.20 -6.08
N MET A 56 -23.28 26.91 -7.18
CA MET A 56 -22.63 26.64 -8.48
C MET A 56 -21.09 26.71 -8.39
N VAL A 57 -20.53 27.50 -7.48
CA VAL A 57 -19.07 27.59 -7.26
C VAL A 57 -18.45 26.26 -6.80
N TYR A 58 -19.23 25.37 -6.18
CA TYR A 58 -18.77 24.04 -5.77
C TYR A 58 -18.78 23.04 -6.93
N GLY A 59 -19.64 23.22 -7.94
CA GLY A 59 -19.74 22.36 -9.13
C GLY A 59 -21.10 21.69 -9.25
N SER A 60 -21.16 20.66 -10.09
CA SER A 60 -22.32 19.79 -10.29
C SER A 60 -22.69 18.98 -9.05
N ALA A 61 -23.89 18.38 -9.02
CA ALA A 61 -24.32 17.51 -7.93
C ALA A 61 -23.38 16.30 -7.71
N ARG A 62 -22.75 15.79 -8.78
CA ARG A 62 -21.73 14.73 -8.71
C ARG A 62 -20.44 15.24 -8.06
N GLU A 63 -19.90 16.37 -8.51
CA GLU A 63 -18.70 16.97 -7.90
C GLU A 63 -18.90 17.30 -6.43
N ILE A 64 -20.08 17.83 -6.05
CA ILE A 64 -20.41 18.07 -4.64
C ILE A 64 -20.46 16.75 -3.86
N TYR A 65 -21.06 15.69 -4.40
CA TYR A 65 -21.12 14.39 -3.73
C TYR A 65 -19.72 13.77 -3.54
N ASP A 66 -18.85 13.88 -4.55
CA ASP A 66 -17.47 13.37 -4.47
C ASP A 66 -16.64 14.17 -3.45
N ASN A 67 -16.84 15.49 -3.36
CA ASN A 67 -16.21 16.32 -2.33
C ASN A 67 -16.76 16.05 -0.93
N LEU A 68 -18.07 15.79 -0.76
CA LEU A 68 -18.65 15.34 0.50
C LEU A 68 -18.09 13.98 0.94
N ASN A 69 -17.86 13.07 -0.02
CA ASN A 69 -17.19 11.79 0.22
C ASN A 69 -15.72 11.95 0.61
N LEU A 70 -15.02 12.94 0.06
CA LEU A 70 -13.64 13.27 0.46
C LEU A 70 -13.59 13.92 1.85
N PHE A 71 -14.46 14.89 2.12
CA PHE A 71 -14.56 15.61 3.40
C PHE A 71 -14.88 14.68 4.58
N ARG A 72 -15.67 13.62 4.37
CA ARG A 72 -15.94 12.60 5.41
C ARG A 72 -14.88 11.49 5.51
N ARG A 73 -13.81 11.53 4.70
CA ARG A 73 -12.79 10.47 4.60
C ARG A 73 -11.70 10.60 5.67
N PHE A 74 -12.11 10.60 6.94
CA PHE A 74 -11.22 10.57 8.09
C PHE A 74 -11.71 9.59 9.18
N PRO A 75 -10.83 9.14 10.09
CA PRO A 75 -11.20 8.22 11.18
C PRO A 75 -12.23 8.81 12.16
N GLY A 76 -13.22 8.01 12.58
CA GLY A 76 -14.29 8.45 13.47
C GLY A 76 -15.28 9.49 12.90
N SER A 77 -15.25 9.77 11.59
CA SER A 77 -16.05 10.86 10.99
C SER A 77 -17.57 10.79 11.23
N HIS A 78 -18.13 9.59 11.30
CA HIS A 78 -19.54 9.38 11.61
C HIS A 78 -19.89 9.76 13.07
N HIS A 79 -18.94 9.67 14.01
CA HIS A 79 -19.10 10.21 15.37
C HIS A 79 -19.02 11.74 15.37
N LYS A 80 -18.02 12.35 14.71
CA LYS A 80 -17.91 13.83 14.61
C LYS A 80 -19.13 14.47 13.94
N PHE A 81 -19.73 13.83 12.93
CA PHE A 81 -20.97 14.28 12.27
C PHE A 81 -22.26 13.76 12.91
N GLN A 82 -22.17 13.09 14.07
CA GLN A 82 -23.32 12.63 14.86
C GLN A 82 -24.31 11.74 14.07
N PHE A 83 -23.80 10.84 13.23
CA PHE A 83 -24.65 9.86 12.53
C PHE A 83 -25.28 8.88 13.53
N ASP A 84 -26.50 8.41 13.24
CA ASP A 84 -27.22 7.50 14.12
C ASP A 84 -26.41 6.22 14.40
N THR A 85 -26.45 5.70 15.63
CA THR A 85 -25.60 4.56 16.01
C THR A 85 -26.02 3.25 15.35
N THR A 86 -27.24 3.15 14.82
CA THR A 86 -27.69 2.02 13.98
C THR A 86 -27.42 2.19 12.48
N GLU A 87 -27.06 3.40 12.00
CA GLU A 87 -26.72 3.62 10.59
C GLU A 87 -25.35 3.00 10.26
N VAL A 88 -25.30 2.16 9.23
CA VAL A 88 -24.10 1.46 8.76
C VAL A 88 -22.91 2.40 8.49
N TYR A 89 -21.68 1.89 8.60
CA TYR A 89 -20.52 2.57 8.05
C TYR A 89 -20.67 2.66 6.52
N THR A 90 -20.73 3.88 5.99
CA THR A 90 -20.94 4.18 4.56
C THR A 90 -19.72 4.79 3.87
N LYS A 91 -18.56 4.77 4.53
CA LYS A 91 -17.26 5.14 3.94
C LYS A 91 -16.41 3.89 3.72
N GLU A 92 -15.46 3.97 2.79
CA GLU A 92 -14.44 2.94 2.64
C GLU A 92 -13.42 2.96 3.79
N PRO A 93 -12.80 1.82 4.15
CA PRO A 93 -11.67 1.78 5.07
C PRO A 93 -10.44 2.46 4.44
N ILE A 94 -9.73 3.27 5.23
CA ILE A 94 -8.57 4.03 4.75
C ILE A 94 -7.27 3.32 5.14
N PHE A 95 -6.52 2.87 4.13
CA PHE A 95 -5.20 2.27 4.32
C PHE A 95 -4.08 3.28 4.05
N TYR A 96 -3.15 3.35 4.99
CA TYR A 96 -1.98 4.24 4.96
C TYR A 96 -0.72 3.41 4.77
N GLN A 97 0.24 3.89 3.99
CA GLN A 97 1.48 3.14 3.76
C GLN A 97 2.62 3.67 4.62
N SER A 98 3.33 2.78 5.30
CA SER A 98 4.59 3.16 5.95
C SER A 98 5.70 3.43 4.93
N MET A 99 6.76 4.12 5.35
CA MET A 99 7.99 4.28 4.57
C MET A 99 8.63 2.93 4.16
N LYS A 100 8.26 1.83 4.84
CA LYS A 100 8.68 0.45 4.55
C LYS A 100 7.63 -0.33 3.72
N ARG A 101 6.60 0.37 3.20
CA ARG A 101 5.45 -0.14 2.43
C ARG A 101 4.55 -1.13 3.18
N ILE A 102 4.54 -1.08 4.50
CA ILE A 102 3.61 -1.86 5.33
C ILE A 102 2.27 -1.11 5.38
N PRO A 103 1.11 -1.77 5.14
CA PRO A 103 -0.19 -1.13 5.30
C PRO A 103 -0.54 -0.94 6.77
N TYR A 104 -1.03 0.24 7.11
CA TYR A 104 -1.53 0.66 8.41
C TYR A 104 -2.96 1.15 8.29
N ILE A 105 -3.72 1.05 9.38
CA ILE A 105 -5.11 1.52 9.48
C ILE A 105 -5.35 2.04 10.91
N TYR A 106 -6.22 3.04 11.06
CA TYR A 106 -6.68 3.46 12.39
C TYR A 106 -7.56 2.38 13.02
N LYS A 107 -7.49 2.18 14.34
CA LYS A 107 -8.33 1.18 15.03
C LYS A 107 -9.83 1.40 14.79
N GLN A 108 -10.27 2.66 14.75
CA GLN A 108 -11.63 3.07 14.38
C GLN A 108 -12.03 2.55 12.99
N ASP A 109 -11.16 2.72 11.99
CA ASP A 109 -11.42 2.27 10.61
C ASP A 109 -11.35 0.74 10.46
N TYR A 110 -10.83 0.02 11.45
CA TYR A 110 -10.92 -1.45 11.47
C TYR A 110 -12.38 -1.92 11.60
N PHE A 111 -13.25 -1.20 12.32
CA PHE A 111 -14.68 -1.54 12.43
C PHE A 111 -15.43 -1.44 11.10
N VAL A 112 -14.99 -0.56 10.19
CA VAL A 112 -15.49 -0.48 8.81
C VAL A 112 -15.16 -1.77 8.04
N ILE A 113 -13.97 -2.35 8.25
CA ILE A 113 -13.61 -3.66 7.68
C ILE A 113 -14.47 -4.77 8.29
N LEU A 114 -14.69 -4.76 9.61
CA LEU A 114 -15.55 -5.76 10.27
C LEU A 114 -16.97 -5.73 9.67
N GLN A 115 -17.55 -4.55 9.46
CA GLN A 115 -18.87 -4.42 8.83
C GLN A 115 -18.88 -4.91 7.36
N SER A 116 -17.83 -4.63 6.60
CA SER A 116 -17.69 -5.11 5.21
C SER A 116 -17.73 -6.65 5.15
N ILE A 117 -17.05 -7.33 6.09
CA ILE A 117 -16.99 -8.80 6.18
C ILE A 117 -18.35 -9.43 6.50
N ILE A 118 -19.18 -8.82 7.36
CA ILE A 118 -20.48 -9.37 7.80
C ILE A 118 -21.64 -9.07 6.84
N SER A 119 -21.36 -8.45 5.69
CA SER A 119 -22.39 -8.05 4.71
C SER A 119 -23.11 -9.22 4.04
N THR A 120 -22.50 -10.42 4.02
CA THR A 120 -23.13 -11.64 3.53
C THR A 120 -24.00 -12.27 4.61
N SER A 121 -25.30 -12.46 4.33
CA SER A 121 -26.29 -12.99 5.27
C SER A 121 -27.16 -14.07 4.61
N PRO A 122 -27.64 -15.09 5.35
CA PRO A 122 -28.62 -16.07 4.87
C PRO A 122 -30.06 -15.53 4.84
N LEU A 123 -30.30 -14.32 5.35
CA LEU A 123 -31.62 -13.71 5.52
C LEU A 123 -32.18 -13.09 4.23
N ARG A 124 -33.45 -12.67 4.26
CA ARG A 124 -34.08 -11.87 3.19
C ARG A 124 -33.59 -10.41 3.24
N LYS A 125 -33.63 -9.67 2.12
CA LYS A 125 -33.04 -8.30 2.04
C LYS A 125 -33.39 -7.38 3.22
N PHE A 126 -34.67 -7.21 3.53
CA PHE A 126 -35.12 -6.35 4.64
C PHE A 126 -34.77 -6.90 6.03
N GLU A 127 -34.59 -8.21 6.17
CA GLU A 127 -34.11 -8.88 7.39
C GLU A 127 -32.60 -8.64 7.57
N THR A 128 -31.83 -8.69 6.46
CA THR A 128 -30.41 -8.33 6.43
C THR A 128 -30.20 -6.84 6.76
N GLU A 129 -30.99 -5.92 6.19
CA GLU A 129 -30.93 -4.48 6.51
C GLU A 129 -31.04 -4.22 8.02
N PHE A 130 -32.05 -4.84 8.67
CA PHE A 130 -32.28 -4.65 10.09
C PHE A 130 -31.23 -5.33 10.97
N SER A 131 -30.82 -6.55 10.63
CA SER A 131 -29.77 -7.25 11.37
C SER A 131 -28.43 -6.54 11.24
N LEU A 132 -28.08 -6.07 10.05
CA LEU A 132 -26.85 -5.30 9.82
C LEU A 132 -26.85 -4.02 10.67
N ALA A 133 -27.96 -3.28 10.73
CA ALA A 133 -28.10 -2.12 11.60
C ALA A 133 -27.96 -2.47 13.11
N THR A 134 -28.47 -3.63 13.55
CA THR A 134 -28.28 -4.15 14.91
C THR A 134 -26.81 -4.50 15.19
N ILE A 135 -26.10 -5.11 14.23
CA ILE A 135 -24.69 -5.48 14.39
C ILE A 135 -23.79 -4.23 14.31
N THR A 136 -24.12 -3.26 13.45
CA THR A 136 -23.44 -1.94 13.40
C THR A 136 -23.56 -1.21 14.72
N ALA A 137 -24.73 -1.23 15.37
CA ALA A 137 -24.91 -0.65 16.70
C ALA A 137 -23.88 -1.23 17.69
N TYR A 138 -23.72 -2.55 17.70
CA TYR A 138 -22.69 -3.23 18.50
C TYR A 138 -21.26 -2.82 18.09
N LEU A 139 -20.94 -2.77 16.78
CA LEU A 139 -19.63 -2.36 16.28
C LEU A 139 -19.26 -0.94 16.72
N LYS A 140 -20.18 0.02 16.62
CA LYS A 140 -19.94 1.41 17.06
C LYS A 140 -19.75 1.52 18.57
N MET A 141 -20.38 0.68 19.39
CA MET A 141 -20.07 0.65 20.83
C MET A 141 -18.70 0.08 21.12
N LYS A 142 -18.27 -0.95 20.40
CA LYS A 142 -16.88 -1.43 20.49
C LYS A 142 -15.90 -0.35 20.03
N GLU A 143 -16.24 0.44 19.02
CA GLU A 143 -15.46 1.62 18.60
C GLU A 143 -15.39 2.71 19.68
N LEU A 144 -16.51 3.10 20.30
CA LEU A 144 -16.50 4.06 21.41
C LEU A 144 -15.78 3.55 22.66
N SER A 145 -15.76 2.22 22.86
CA SER A 145 -15.00 1.56 23.93
C SER A 145 -13.49 1.51 23.69
N LEU A 146 -13.01 1.95 22.52
CA LEU A 146 -11.58 2.03 22.27
C LEU A 146 -10.90 2.95 23.31
N PRO A 147 -9.71 2.57 23.80
CA PRO A 147 -8.85 3.43 24.61
C PRO A 147 -8.56 4.76 23.93
N ALA A 148 -8.21 5.75 24.75
CA ALA A 148 -8.34 7.19 24.50
C ALA A 148 -7.51 7.83 23.36
N LEU A 149 -6.94 7.06 22.43
CA LEU A 149 -5.96 7.57 21.46
C LEU A 149 -6.35 7.17 20.03
N ASN A 150 -6.12 8.07 19.07
CA ASN A 150 -6.34 7.81 17.64
C ASN A 150 -5.24 6.91 17.04
N GLU A 151 -5.09 5.70 17.58
CA GLU A 151 -3.99 4.80 17.24
C GLU A 151 -4.12 4.15 15.86
N MET A 152 -2.99 4.09 15.14
CA MET A 152 -2.82 3.27 13.93
C MET A 152 -2.17 1.92 14.25
N VAL A 153 -2.68 0.84 13.67
CA VAL A 153 -2.13 -0.52 13.76
C VAL A 153 -1.74 -1.06 12.37
N PRO A 154 -0.76 -1.98 12.27
CA PRO A 154 -0.49 -2.67 11.01
C PRO A 154 -1.72 -3.47 10.58
N TYR A 155 -2.11 -3.38 9.32
CA TYR A 155 -3.25 -4.15 8.81
C TYR A 155 -2.90 -5.64 8.69
N CYS A 156 -3.61 -6.49 9.43
CA CYS A 156 -3.48 -7.93 9.38
C CYS A 156 -4.56 -8.57 8.51
N ALA A 157 -4.23 -8.83 7.24
CA ALA A 157 -5.13 -9.54 6.31
C ALA A 157 -5.46 -10.97 6.76
N VAL A 158 -4.59 -11.61 7.55
CA VAL A 158 -4.85 -12.95 8.11
C VAL A 158 -5.97 -12.90 9.15
N SER A 159 -5.96 -11.92 10.05
CA SER A 159 -7.03 -11.72 11.04
C SER A 159 -8.37 -11.46 10.36
N ALA A 160 -8.42 -10.57 9.36
CA ALA A 160 -9.63 -10.31 8.58
C ALA A 160 -10.19 -11.58 7.91
N ALA A 161 -9.31 -12.41 7.30
CA ALA A 161 -9.72 -13.67 6.67
C ALA A 161 -10.23 -14.72 7.68
N LEU A 162 -9.67 -14.77 8.89
CA LEU A 162 -10.14 -15.66 9.96
C LEU A 162 -11.56 -15.29 10.41
N LEU A 163 -11.87 -14.00 10.57
CA LEU A 163 -13.23 -13.55 10.85
C LEU A 163 -14.18 -13.91 9.70
N GLN A 164 -13.77 -13.63 8.45
CA GLN A 164 -14.58 -13.94 7.27
C GLN A 164 -14.93 -15.44 7.18
N THR A 165 -13.95 -16.32 7.45
CA THR A 165 -14.18 -17.77 7.49
C THR A 165 -15.18 -18.15 8.59
N GLY A 166 -15.05 -17.58 9.80
CA GLY A 166 -15.98 -17.83 10.89
C GLY A 166 -17.41 -17.36 10.60
N ILE A 167 -17.59 -16.22 9.94
CA ILE A 167 -18.91 -15.73 9.50
C ILE A 167 -19.50 -16.62 8.40
N GLN A 168 -18.69 -17.11 7.47
CA GLN A 168 -19.11 -18.05 6.42
C GLN A 168 -19.53 -19.41 7.03
N ASP A 169 -18.80 -19.93 8.01
CA ASP A 169 -19.18 -21.15 8.73
C ASP A 169 -20.52 -21.00 9.45
N ILE A 170 -20.77 -19.85 10.08
CA ILE A 170 -22.06 -19.51 10.71
C ILE A 170 -23.17 -19.41 9.66
N GLN A 171 -22.90 -18.77 8.51
CA GLN A 171 -23.85 -18.68 7.39
C GLN A 171 -24.23 -20.06 6.84
N HIS A 172 -23.26 -20.96 6.67
CA HIS A 172 -23.51 -22.31 6.16
C HIS A 172 -24.31 -23.19 7.12
N LYS A 173 -24.12 -23.02 8.43
CA LYS A 173 -24.79 -23.79 9.50
C LYS A 173 -26.00 -23.05 10.09
N PHE A 174 -26.44 -21.95 9.47
CA PHE A 174 -27.43 -21.06 10.09
C PHE A 174 -28.74 -21.77 10.43
N ASN A 175 -29.23 -22.66 9.56
CA ASN A 175 -30.44 -23.43 9.82
C ASN A 175 -30.27 -24.39 11.01
N ASP A 176 -29.12 -25.05 11.14
CA ASP A 176 -28.80 -25.93 12.27
C ASP A 176 -28.79 -25.13 13.60
N TYR A 177 -28.36 -23.87 13.55
CA TYR A 177 -28.41 -22.97 14.71
C TYR A 177 -29.83 -22.50 15.07
N LEU A 178 -30.79 -22.47 14.13
CA LEU A 178 -32.17 -22.07 14.43
C LEU A 178 -32.90 -23.05 15.36
N GLU A 179 -32.38 -24.26 15.57
CA GLU A 179 -32.89 -25.22 16.57
C GLU A 179 -32.25 -25.04 17.95
N ASN A 180 -31.23 -24.19 18.10
CA ASN A 180 -30.52 -23.99 19.37
C ASN A 180 -31.43 -23.24 20.38
N PRO A 181 -31.67 -23.79 21.60
CA PRO A 181 -32.47 -23.12 22.63
C PRO A 181 -31.95 -21.74 23.04
N LEU A 182 -30.64 -21.49 22.94
CA LEU A 182 -30.02 -20.21 23.32
C LEU A 182 -30.26 -19.07 22.33
N LEU A 183 -30.82 -19.35 21.15
CA LEU A 183 -31.12 -18.38 20.09
C LEU A 183 -32.63 -18.19 19.87
N GLN A 184 -33.47 -18.78 20.72
CA GLN A 184 -34.93 -18.70 20.61
C GLN A 184 -35.46 -17.37 21.17
N LEU A 185 -36.40 -16.76 20.45
CA LEU A 185 -37.26 -15.70 20.97
C LEU A 185 -38.61 -16.27 21.41
N GLU A 186 -39.04 -15.92 22.61
CA GLU A 186 -40.38 -16.22 23.12
C GLU A 186 -41.32 -15.03 22.89
N PHE A 187 -42.55 -15.31 22.44
CA PHE A 187 -43.61 -14.31 22.22
C PHE A 187 -44.88 -14.70 22.99
N LYS A 188 -45.02 -14.24 24.24
CA LYS A 188 -46.20 -14.54 25.08
C LYS A 188 -47.29 -13.48 24.96
N LYS A 189 -46.91 -12.23 24.70
CA LYS A 189 -47.82 -11.08 24.55
C LYS A 189 -47.74 -10.41 23.18
N HIS A 190 -46.70 -10.69 22.39
CA HIS A 190 -46.43 -10.06 21.08
C HIS A 190 -46.29 -8.54 21.17
N THR A 191 -45.68 -8.05 22.25
CA THR A 191 -45.50 -6.61 22.52
C THR A 191 -44.08 -6.13 22.20
N PHE A 192 -43.91 -4.83 21.97
CA PHE A 192 -42.59 -4.22 21.77
C PHE A 192 -41.68 -4.43 22.99
N GLU A 193 -42.22 -4.26 24.19
CA GLU A 193 -41.48 -4.31 25.45
C GLU A 193 -40.91 -5.72 25.70
N GLU A 194 -41.71 -6.76 25.46
CA GLU A 194 -41.31 -8.17 25.56
C GLU A 194 -40.18 -8.51 24.58
N LEU A 195 -40.29 -8.05 23.33
CA LEU A 195 -39.28 -8.30 22.30
C LEU A 195 -38.00 -7.49 22.55
N PHE A 196 -38.10 -6.22 22.94
CA PHE A 196 -36.95 -5.37 23.16
C PHE A 196 -36.14 -5.78 24.40
N VAL A 197 -36.79 -6.25 25.46
CA VAL A 197 -36.10 -6.85 26.63
C VAL A 197 -35.24 -8.05 26.21
N GLN A 198 -35.75 -8.92 25.33
CA GLN A 198 -34.95 -10.03 24.78
C GLN A 198 -33.87 -9.51 23.82
N TRP A 199 -34.16 -8.50 22.98
CA TRP A 199 -33.20 -7.92 22.04
C TRP A 199 -31.94 -7.37 22.72
N LYS A 200 -32.08 -6.74 23.89
CA LYS A 200 -30.93 -6.27 24.70
C LYS A 200 -30.03 -7.41 25.21
N GLN A 201 -30.52 -8.64 25.29
CA GLN A 201 -29.73 -9.80 25.74
C GLN A 201 -28.68 -10.24 24.70
N ILE A 202 -28.75 -9.74 23.45
CA ILE A 202 -27.71 -9.96 22.43
C ILE A 202 -26.34 -9.45 22.92
N ASN A 203 -26.31 -8.27 23.56
CA ASN A 203 -25.08 -7.74 24.15
C ASN A 203 -25.39 -6.69 25.24
N PRO A 204 -24.73 -6.74 26.42
CA PRO A 204 -24.91 -5.74 27.48
C PRO A 204 -24.68 -4.28 27.05
N LEU A 205 -23.89 -4.05 25.99
CA LEU A 205 -23.66 -2.70 25.43
C LEU A 205 -24.94 -2.06 24.87
N PHE A 206 -26.01 -2.81 24.61
CA PHE A 206 -27.31 -2.27 24.17
C PHE A 206 -28.11 -1.58 25.29
N GLU A 207 -27.59 -1.55 26.52
CA GLU A 207 -28.13 -0.73 27.62
C GLU A 207 -27.48 0.66 27.69
N MET A 208 -26.45 0.96 26.88
CA MET A 208 -25.86 2.29 26.81
C MET A 208 -26.81 3.29 26.15
N GLU A 209 -26.99 4.45 26.78
CA GLU A 209 -27.89 5.54 26.35
C GLU A 209 -27.71 5.93 24.86
N SER A 210 -26.47 6.00 24.38
CA SER A 210 -26.12 6.34 22.98
C SER A 210 -26.60 5.34 21.91
N ILE A 211 -27.04 4.15 22.32
CA ILE A 211 -27.60 3.10 21.44
C ILE A 211 -29.04 2.79 21.79
N HIS A 212 -29.36 2.81 23.08
CA HIS A 212 -30.64 2.34 23.60
C HIS A 212 -31.81 2.95 22.83
N ASP A 213 -31.77 4.27 22.63
CA ASP A 213 -32.81 5.01 21.91
C ASP A 213 -32.80 4.72 20.41
N SER A 214 -31.66 4.78 19.73
CA SER A 214 -31.55 4.47 18.29
C SER A 214 -31.98 3.04 17.96
N LEU A 215 -31.60 2.05 18.78
CA LEU A 215 -31.97 0.64 18.63
C LEU A 215 -33.46 0.41 18.94
N GLN A 216 -33.98 1.05 19.98
CA GLN A 216 -35.41 1.10 20.28
C GLN A 216 -36.21 1.64 19.09
N ASP A 217 -35.77 2.76 18.52
CA ASP A 217 -36.41 3.42 17.39
C ASP A 217 -36.33 2.58 16.11
N LEU A 218 -35.19 1.95 15.85
CA LEU A 218 -35.00 1.00 14.76
C LEU A 218 -35.99 -0.17 14.88
N LEU A 219 -36.07 -0.79 16.06
CA LEU A 219 -36.96 -1.93 16.33
C LEU A 219 -38.44 -1.52 16.21
N LYS A 220 -38.84 -0.36 16.74
CA LYS A 220 -40.20 0.20 16.55
C LYS A 220 -40.54 0.40 15.07
N LYS A 221 -39.62 0.99 14.29
CA LYS A 221 -39.79 1.21 12.82
C LYS A 221 -39.89 -0.12 12.06
N PHE A 222 -39.21 -1.18 12.51
CA PHE A 222 -39.28 -2.50 11.89
C PHE A 222 -40.57 -3.25 12.23
N ILE A 223 -41.03 -3.20 13.49
CA ILE A 223 -42.32 -3.76 13.94
C ILE A 223 -43.49 -3.07 13.24
N ALA A 224 -43.44 -1.75 13.07
CA ALA A 224 -44.47 -1.00 12.35
C ALA A 224 -44.64 -1.44 10.88
N ARG A 225 -43.61 -2.06 10.28
CA ARG A 225 -43.65 -2.64 8.93
C ARG A 225 -43.92 -4.15 8.93
N ASN A 226 -43.57 -4.85 10.01
CA ASN A 226 -43.68 -6.30 10.17
C ASN A 226 -44.30 -6.60 11.55
N PRO A 227 -45.63 -6.60 11.69
CA PRO A 227 -46.30 -6.84 12.98
C PRO A 227 -45.86 -8.17 13.59
N ILE A 228 -45.51 -8.16 14.89
CA ILE A 228 -44.85 -9.28 15.59
C ILE A 228 -45.64 -10.59 15.43
N ARG A 229 -46.96 -10.55 15.69
CA ARG A 229 -47.86 -11.71 15.63
C ARG A 229 -47.82 -12.44 14.27
N ASP A 230 -47.69 -11.70 13.18
CA ASP A 230 -47.76 -12.25 11.82
C ASP A 230 -46.36 -12.61 11.27
N ASN A 231 -45.30 -12.28 12.01
CA ASN A 231 -43.92 -12.32 11.54
C ASN A 231 -42.94 -12.92 12.56
N GLU A 232 -43.38 -13.74 13.52
CA GLU A 232 -42.49 -14.29 14.57
C GLU A 232 -41.20 -14.89 14.01
N ASP A 233 -41.28 -15.70 12.95
CA ASP A 233 -40.11 -16.36 12.37
C ASP A 233 -39.12 -15.38 11.70
N VAL A 234 -39.60 -14.20 11.30
CA VAL A 234 -38.74 -13.08 10.85
C VAL A 234 -37.90 -12.61 12.03
N PHE A 235 -38.53 -12.33 13.17
CA PHE A 235 -37.84 -11.89 14.38
C PHE A 235 -36.89 -12.98 14.92
N LYS A 236 -37.31 -14.25 14.97
CA LYS A 236 -36.47 -15.39 15.39
C LYS A 236 -35.19 -15.49 14.54
N ARG A 237 -35.31 -15.47 13.20
CA ARG A 237 -34.15 -15.51 12.30
C ARG A 237 -33.24 -14.30 12.44
N VAL A 238 -33.81 -13.10 12.46
CA VAL A 238 -33.05 -11.83 12.57
C VAL A 238 -32.31 -11.76 13.90
N PHE A 239 -32.93 -12.19 15.00
CA PHE A 239 -32.32 -12.26 16.33
C PHE A 239 -31.17 -13.25 16.36
N ALA A 240 -31.42 -14.51 15.95
CA ALA A 240 -30.41 -15.56 15.92
C ALA A 240 -29.19 -15.16 15.06
N TRP A 241 -29.39 -14.60 13.86
CA TRP A 241 -28.30 -14.12 13.01
C TRP A 241 -27.52 -12.97 13.67
N SER A 242 -28.21 -11.97 14.21
CA SER A 242 -27.57 -10.84 14.91
C SER A 242 -26.74 -11.31 16.10
N GLN A 243 -27.28 -12.22 16.91
CA GLN A 243 -26.62 -12.77 18.10
C GLN A 243 -25.41 -13.62 17.76
N LEU A 244 -25.51 -14.49 16.75
CA LEU A 244 -24.39 -15.32 16.27
C LEU A 244 -23.24 -14.45 15.72
N VAL A 245 -23.55 -13.43 14.92
CA VAL A 245 -22.54 -12.53 14.35
C VAL A 245 -21.89 -11.67 15.44
N VAL A 246 -22.67 -11.12 16.38
CA VAL A 246 -22.15 -10.37 17.54
C VAL A 246 -21.23 -11.25 18.39
N LEU A 247 -21.61 -12.50 18.68
CA LEU A 247 -20.77 -13.46 19.41
C LEU A 247 -19.44 -13.73 18.69
N GLN A 248 -19.48 -13.93 17.36
CA GLN A 248 -18.28 -14.16 16.56
C GLN A 248 -17.37 -12.92 16.50
N LEU A 249 -17.94 -11.72 16.52
CA LEU A 249 -17.19 -10.47 16.62
C LEU A 249 -16.58 -10.29 18.02
N ASP A 250 -17.27 -10.65 19.09
CA ASP A 250 -16.73 -10.61 20.47
C ASP A 250 -15.56 -11.61 20.62
N ILE A 251 -15.68 -12.80 20.04
CA ILE A 251 -14.58 -13.78 19.90
C ILE A 251 -13.38 -13.15 19.17
N PHE A 252 -13.62 -12.53 18.01
CA PHE A 252 -12.56 -11.92 17.21
C PHE A 252 -11.86 -10.75 17.93
N VAL A 253 -12.63 -9.86 18.57
CA VAL A 253 -12.09 -8.71 19.32
C VAL A 253 -11.23 -9.15 20.50
N ARG A 254 -11.63 -10.22 21.19
CA ARG A 254 -10.83 -10.84 22.26
C ARG A 254 -9.56 -11.49 21.72
N ASP A 255 -9.67 -12.33 20.69
CA ASP A 255 -8.53 -13.12 20.20
C ASP A 255 -7.51 -12.25 19.43
N CYS A 256 -7.94 -11.12 18.87
CA CYS A 256 -7.09 -10.10 18.25
C CYS A 256 -6.93 -8.85 19.15
N GLU A 257 -6.81 -9.04 20.47
CA GLU A 257 -6.74 -7.98 21.50
C GLU A 257 -5.83 -6.80 21.15
N THR A 258 -4.66 -7.03 20.54
CA THR A 258 -3.69 -5.99 20.18
C THR A 258 -4.17 -5.01 19.10
N LEU A 259 -5.24 -5.35 18.37
CA LEU A 259 -5.90 -4.46 17.42
C LEU A 259 -6.88 -3.50 18.11
N PHE A 260 -7.36 -3.82 19.32
CA PHE A 260 -8.48 -3.13 19.97
C PHE A 260 -8.16 -2.53 21.35
N LYS A 261 -7.19 -3.09 22.10
CA LYS A 261 -6.67 -2.53 23.37
C LYS A 261 -5.42 -1.66 23.14
N PRO A 262 -5.01 -0.79 24.08
CA PRO A 262 -3.97 0.19 23.84
C PRO A 262 -2.61 -0.53 23.75
N LYS A 263 -1.74 -0.05 22.87
CA LYS A 263 -0.54 -0.77 22.42
C LYS A 263 0.44 -1.13 23.54
N PRO A 264 0.87 -2.40 23.63
CA PRO A 264 2.22 -2.78 24.05
C PRO A 264 3.16 -2.84 22.83
N SER A 265 3.19 -1.77 22.01
CA SER A 265 3.94 -1.77 20.75
C SER A 265 5.43 -1.60 21.01
N THR A 266 6.21 -2.65 20.73
CA THR A 266 7.69 -2.61 20.81
C THR A 266 8.36 -1.70 19.78
N LYS A 267 7.58 -1.00 18.95
CA LYS A 267 8.06 -0.01 17.98
C LYS A 267 7.21 1.26 18.03
N PRO A 268 7.83 2.45 18.10
CA PRO A 268 7.14 3.71 17.96
C PRO A 268 6.62 3.87 16.53
N ILE A 269 5.41 4.41 16.41
CA ILE A 269 4.73 4.66 15.14
C ILE A 269 4.40 6.15 15.12
N VAL A 270 4.85 6.85 14.07
CA VAL A 270 4.72 8.30 13.93
C VAL A 270 4.21 8.63 12.53
N ARG A 271 3.23 9.53 12.42
CA ARG A 271 2.64 9.94 11.15
C ARG A 271 3.53 10.97 10.46
N ILE A 272 3.72 10.78 9.14
CA ILE A 272 4.21 11.82 8.24
C ILE A 272 3.00 12.36 7.47
N PHE A 273 2.62 13.59 7.75
CA PHE A 273 1.58 14.29 7.01
C PHE A 273 2.16 14.84 5.70
N ASP A 274 1.59 14.41 4.56
CA ASP A 274 2.10 14.71 3.22
C ASP A 274 1.29 15.87 2.59
N ASP A 275 1.69 17.12 2.86
CA ASP A 275 1.18 18.36 2.20
C ASP A 275 2.25 18.87 1.23
N LYS A 276 2.20 18.38 0.00
CA LYS A 276 3.28 18.54 -0.98
C LYS A 276 3.68 20.00 -1.24
N PRO A 277 4.99 20.32 -1.27
CA PRO A 277 6.14 19.41 -1.23
C PRO A 277 6.58 19.01 0.20
N ASN A 278 5.89 19.49 1.23
CA ASN A 278 6.26 19.35 2.63
C ASN A 278 5.89 17.96 3.16
N LYS A 279 6.70 17.48 4.11
CA LYS A 279 6.47 16.26 4.88
C LYS A 279 6.58 16.64 6.34
N LEU A 280 5.44 16.73 7.01
CA LEU A 280 5.30 17.28 8.36
C LEU A 280 5.16 16.12 9.35
N ILE A 281 5.68 16.30 10.55
CA ILE A 281 5.54 15.38 11.68
C ILE A 281 5.14 16.24 12.87
N MET A 282 4.04 15.91 13.56
CA MET A 282 3.64 16.60 14.79
C MET A 282 4.73 16.42 15.86
N ALA A 283 5.18 17.52 16.45
CA ALA A 283 6.31 17.54 17.37
C ALA A 283 6.04 16.72 18.64
N TYR A 284 4.84 16.89 19.22
CA TYR A 284 4.38 16.14 20.39
C TYR A 284 4.15 14.65 20.11
N GLU A 285 3.58 14.29 18.95
CA GLU A 285 3.41 12.88 18.56
C GLU A 285 4.76 12.14 18.46
N LEU A 286 5.78 12.80 17.93
CA LEU A 286 7.13 12.27 17.85
C LEU A 286 7.74 12.07 19.26
N LEU A 287 7.60 13.08 20.13
CA LEU A 287 8.12 13.04 21.50
C LEU A 287 7.44 11.92 22.33
N ASP A 288 6.11 11.85 22.29
CA ASP A 288 5.32 10.83 23.00
C ASP A 288 5.68 9.41 22.52
N ALA A 289 5.69 9.18 21.20
CA ALA A 289 6.07 7.88 20.65
C ALA A 289 7.49 7.45 21.06
N MET A 290 8.46 8.38 21.08
CA MET A 290 9.82 8.09 21.53
C MET A 290 9.90 7.81 23.03
N LYS A 291 9.18 8.56 23.87
CA LYS A 291 9.10 8.32 25.32
C LYS A 291 8.49 6.94 25.63
N GLN A 292 7.38 6.59 24.98
CA GLN A 292 6.74 5.27 25.11
C GLN A 292 7.68 4.12 24.68
N ALA A 293 8.55 4.37 23.70
CA ALA A 293 9.55 3.42 23.23
C ALA A 293 10.88 3.43 24.01
N GLN A 294 10.98 4.19 25.11
CA GLN A 294 12.18 4.33 25.96
C GLN A 294 13.42 4.79 25.17
N MET A 295 13.24 5.70 24.21
CA MET A 295 14.31 6.27 23.38
C MET A 295 14.89 7.54 24.00
N ASP A 296 16.12 7.91 23.61
CA ASP A 296 16.72 9.19 24.01
C ASP A 296 15.98 10.37 23.34
N VAL A 297 15.38 11.22 24.18
CA VAL A 297 14.64 12.43 23.78
C VAL A 297 15.33 13.72 24.21
N SER A 298 16.54 13.65 24.76
CA SER A 298 17.23 14.79 25.41
C SER A 298 17.49 15.99 24.49
N LYS A 299 17.49 15.78 23.16
CA LYS A 299 17.67 16.82 22.13
C LYS A 299 16.37 17.36 21.55
N LEU A 300 15.23 16.87 22.02
CA LEU A 300 13.90 17.11 21.47
C LEU A 300 12.95 17.63 22.55
N GLU A 301 13.04 17.10 23.78
CA GLU A 301 12.07 17.34 24.84
C GLU A 301 11.96 18.82 25.23
N GLU A 302 13.08 19.51 25.47
CA GLU A 302 13.09 20.94 25.83
C GLU A 302 12.48 21.80 24.71
N GLU A 303 12.94 21.64 23.46
CA GLU A 303 12.41 22.37 22.30
C GLU A 303 10.91 22.13 22.11
N VAL A 304 10.45 20.87 22.20
CA VAL A 304 9.05 20.53 21.96
C VAL A 304 8.12 21.02 23.08
N LEU A 305 8.57 21.02 24.34
CA LEU A 305 7.76 21.52 25.45
C LEU A 305 7.59 23.05 25.45
N GLU A 306 8.43 23.78 24.72
CA GLU A 306 8.26 25.22 24.45
C GLU A 306 7.35 25.50 23.24
N MET A 307 7.03 24.50 22.42
CA MET A 307 6.20 24.65 21.23
C MET A 307 4.70 24.50 21.55
N PRO A 308 3.79 25.18 20.85
CA PRO A 308 2.36 24.82 20.85
C PRO A 308 2.14 23.35 20.45
N GLU A 309 1.19 22.67 21.09
CA GLU A 309 0.96 21.22 20.99
C GLU A 309 0.85 20.69 19.53
N LEU A 310 0.20 21.46 18.66
CA LEU A 310 -0.05 21.14 17.26
C LEU A 310 1.04 21.61 16.27
N SER A 311 2.20 22.04 16.79
CA SER A 311 3.36 22.42 15.99
C SER A 311 4.01 21.23 15.28
N THR A 312 4.72 21.49 14.17
CA THR A 312 5.32 20.43 13.37
C THR A 312 6.82 20.62 13.12
N PHE A 313 7.51 19.50 12.92
CA PHE A 313 8.80 19.48 12.25
C PHE A 313 8.64 18.95 10.82
N THR A 314 9.41 19.51 9.89
CA THR A 314 9.65 18.83 8.62
C THR A 314 10.44 17.54 8.84
N TYR A 315 10.28 16.56 7.96
CA TYR A 315 11.06 15.32 7.98
C TYR A 315 12.59 15.56 7.99
N GLN A 316 13.05 16.68 7.41
CA GLN A 316 14.46 17.09 7.45
C GLN A 316 14.88 17.59 8.84
N GLN A 317 14.06 18.39 9.52
CA GLN A 317 14.28 18.83 10.91
C GLN A 317 14.27 17.66 11.91
N VAL A 318 13.45 16.64 11.67
CA VAL A 318 13.48 15.40 12.46
C VAL A 318 14.79 14.63 12.23
N ALA A 319 15.21 14.49 10.98
CA ALA A 319 16.46 13.81 10.62
C ALA A 319 17.75 14.52 11.13
N SER A 320 17.67 15.80 11.51
CA SER A 320 18.79 16.51 12.16
C SER A 320 18.79 16.42 13.70
N ARG A 321 17.64 16.08 14.31
CA ARG A 321 17.47 15.96 15.78
C ARG A 321 17.71 14.54 16.29
N ILE A 322 17.28 13.54 15.53
CA ILE A 322 17.24 12.12 15.93
C ILE A 322 18.36 11.32 15.24
N SER A 323 18.92 10.31 15.93
CA SER A 323 20.00 9.51 15.37
C SER A 323 19.55 8.68 14.14
N PRO A 324 20.45 8.37 13.18
CA PRO A 324 20.13 7.50 12.05
C PRO A 324 19.77 6.05 12.41
N GLN A 325 19.96 5.65 13.68
CA GLN A 325 19.54 4.35 14.19
C GLN A 325 18.10 4.42 14.71
N ASP A 326 17.79 5.45 15.49
CA ASP A 326 16.45 5.72 16.02
C ASP A 326 15.44 5.98 14.90
N MET A 327 15.83 6.73 13.86
CA MET A 327 15.10 6.91 12.60
C MET A 327 14.74 5.59 11.88
N ARG A 328 15.41 4.47 12.18
CA ARG A 328 15.08 3.14 11.62
C ARG A 328 14.17 2.32 12.55
N THR A 329 14.24 2.58 13.85
CA THR A 329 13.40 1.98 14.89
C THR A 329 11.96 2.48 14.76
N ILE A 330 11.79 3.79 14.58
CA ILE A 330 10.50 4.43 14.31
C ILE A 330 9.91 3.88 13.00
N GLU A 331 8.61 3.59 13.02
CA GLU A 331 7.82 3.31 11.84
C GLU A 331 7.05 4.56 11.41
N PHE A 332 7.55 5.21 10.37
CA PHE A 332 6.91 6.40 9.81
C PHE A 332 5.77 6.02 8.86
N VAL A 333 4.54 6.43 9.18
CA VAL A 333 3.32 6.13 8.40
C VAL A 333 2.88 7.34 7.60
N ILE A 334 2.87 7.23 6.27
CA ILE A 334 2.52 8.35 5.38
C ILE A 334 1.00 8.56 5.41
N THR A 335 0.60 9.74 5.86
CA THR A 335 -0.78 10.20 6.02
C THR A 335 -1.01 11.38 5.06
N PRO A 336 -1.55 11.16 3.85
CA PRO A 336 -1.81 12.25 2.93
C PRO A 336 -2.78 13.26 3.54
N ILE A 337 -2.43 14.56 3.50
CA ILE A 337 -3.41 15.60 3.82
C ILE A 337 -4.34 15.71 2.62
N THR A 338 -5.64 15.54 2.87
CA THR A 338 -6.68 15.62 1.86
C THR A 338 -7.56 16.82 2.15
N VAL A 339 -7.95 17.53 1.10
CA VAL A 339 -8.76 18.75 1.19
C VAL A 339 -9.88 18.60 0.17
N ALA A 340 -11.12 18.70 0.63
CA ALA A 340 -12.27 18.84 -0.25
C ALA A 340 -12.36 20.29 -0.74
N LYS A 341 -12.99 20.52 -1.89
CA LYS A 341 -13.17 21.87 -2.43
C LYS A 341 -13.83 22.77 -1.36
N TYR A 342 -13.16 23.86 -0.98
CA TYR A 342 -13.56 24.78 0.09
C TYR A 342 -13.71 24.21 1.52
N ALA A 343 -13.27 22.98 1.81
CA ALA A 343 -13.29 22.43 3.18
C ALA A 343 -12.09 21.52 3.48
N ALA A 344 -11.35 21.83 4.54
CA ALA A 344 -10.30 20.98 5.07
C ALA A 344 -10.87 19.66 5.63
N THR A 345 -10.26 18.51 5.31
CA THR A 345 -10.66 17.23 5.93
C THR A 345 -10.05 17.13 7.34
N PRO A 346 -10.86 16.90 8.40
CA PRO A 346 -10.36 16.73 9.76
C PRO A 346 -9.29 15.62 9.90
N ILE A 347 -8.27 15.89 10.70
CA ILE A 347 -7.16 14.98 11.00
C ILE A 347 -7.20 14.68 12.51
N PRO A 348 -7.28 13.41 12.95
CA PRO A 348 -7.30 13.11 14.38
C PRO A 348 -6.00 13.54 15.07
N THR A 349 -6.06 14.17 16.25
CA THR A 349 -4.86 14.48 17.05
C THR A 349 -4.38 13.23 17.80
N ILE A 350 -3.36 13.33 18.65
CA ILE A 350 -3.00 12.22 19.55
C ILE A 350 -4.04 12.03 20.67
N ASN A 351 -4.76 13.08 21.06
CA ASN A 351 -5.73 13.11 22.16
C ASN A 351 -7.09 12.49 21.78
N LYS A 352 -7.96 12.27 22.78
CA LYS A 352 -9.21 11.50 22.59
C LYS A 352 -10.29 12.30 21.87
N GLY A 353 -10.58 11.94 20.63
CA GLY A 353 -11.72 12.51 19.88
C GLY A 353 -11.51 13.96 19.44
N GLU A 354 -10.33 14.51 19.70
CA GLU A 354 -9.86 15.79 19.18
C GLU A 354 -9.41 15.64 17.72
N TYR A 355 -9.60 16.73 16.98
CA TYR A 355 -9.37 16.79 15.54
C TYR A 355 -8.78 18.14 15.21
N CYS A 356 -7.79 18.16 14.33
CA CYS A 356 -7.16 19.37 13.82
C CYS A 356 -7.23 19.43 12.29
N ILE A 357 -6.94 20.61 11.73
CA ILE A 357 -6.70 20.83 10.30
C ILE A 357 -5.44 21.69 10.13
N LEU A 358 -4.85 21.79 8.93
CA LEU A 358 -3.73 22.73 8.75
C LEU A 358 -4.21 24.14 9.03
N ALA A 359 -3.42 24.92 9.76
CA ALA A 359 -3.72 26.31 10.07
C ALA A 359 -3.85 27.16 8.79
N SER A 360 -3.09 26.81 7.74
CA SER A 360 -3.23 27.37 6.40
C SER A 360 -4.55 26.99 5.70
N ASP A 361 -4.99 25.73 5.77
CA ASP A 361 -6.26 25.30 5.18
C ASP A 361 -7.44 26.03 5.84
N PHE A 362 -7.43 26.11 7.18
CA PHE A 362 -8.41 26.89 7.93
C PHE A 362 -8.42 28.36 7.50
N LEU A 363 -7.25 29.01 7.39
CA LEU A 363 -7.18 30.41 6.95
C LEU A 363 -7.82 30.60 5.57
N PHE A 364 -7.55 29.72 4.60
CA PHE A 364 -8.20 29.81 3.29
C PHE A 364 -9.71 29.55 3.36
N ASN A 365 -10.17 28.64 4.24
CA ASN A 365 -11.60 28.41 4.46
C ASN A 365 -12.28 29.64 5.11
N LEU A 366 -11.61 30.30 6.07
CA LEU A 366 -12.07 31.53 6.73
C LEU A 366 -12.17 32.69 5.72
N LEU A 367 -11.14 32.89 4.90
CA LEU A 367 -11.14 33.88 3.82
C LEU A 367 -12.24 33.59 2.79
N GLY A 368 -12.41 32.33 2.37
CA GLY A 368 -13.49 31.90 1.48
C GLY A 368 -14.89 32.12 2.07
N ASN A 369 -15.06 31.95 3.39
CA ASN A 369 -16.31 32.28 4.08
C ASN A 369 -16.59 33.80 4.01
N MET A 370 -15.60 34.65 4.29
CA MET A 370 -15.74 36.11 4.20
C MET A 370 -16.02 36.60 2.77
N ILE A 371 -15.30 36.05 1.79
CA ILE A 371 -15.30 36.48 0.39
C ILE A 371 -16.49 35.89 -0.39
N THR A 372 -16.69 34.59 -0.34
CA THR A 372 -17.61 33.86 -1.23
C THR A 372 -18.96 33.60 -0.56
N ALA A 373 -18.98 33.17 0.71
CA ALA A 373 -20.24 32.83 1.41
C ALA A 373 -20.99 34.07 1.94
N LYS A 374 -20.30 34.94 2.69
CA LYS A 374 -20.86 36.17 3.27
C LYS A 374 -20.84 37.36 2.29
N LYS A 375 -19.99 37.32 1.25
CA LYS A 375 -19.73 38.40 0.28
C LYS A 375 -19.47 39.76 0.96
N MET A 376 -18.69 39.77 2.03
CA MET A 376 -18.55 40.92 2.95
C MET A 376 -18.08 42.18 2.22
N PHE A 377 -17.05 42.05 1.37
CA PHE A 377 -16.40 43.17 0.68
C PHE A 377 -17.24 43.79 -0.45
N GLN A 378 -18.40 43.23 -0.80
CA GLN A 378 -19.37 43.86 -1.72
C GLN A 378 -20.42 44.71 -0.99
N ARG A 379 -20.46 44.65 0.34
CA ARG A 379 -21.59 45.10 1.16
C ARG A 379 -21.23 46.06 2.30
N ILE A 380 -19.95 46.32 2.53
CA ILE A 380 -19.45 47.30 3.52
C ILE A 380 -18.98 48.57 2.81
N GLU A 381 -18.81 49.65 3.58
CA GLU A 381 -18.11 50.87 3.15
C GLU A 381 -16.60 50.81 3.50
N PRO A 382 -15.71 51.52 2.78
CA PRO A 382 -14.26 51.48 3.01
C PRO A 382 -13.84 51.83 4.45
N SER A 383 -14.59 52.69 5.14
CA SER A 383 -14.35 53.09 6.54
C SER A 383 -14.45 51.91 7.52
N GLN A 384 -15.14 50.83 7.15
CA GLN A 384 -15.36 49.66 8.00
C GLN A 384 -14.20 48.65 7.95
N LEU A 385 -13.20 48.88 7.10
CA LEU A 385 -11.99 48.04 7.05
C LEU A 385 -11.21 48.00 8.38
N ASN A 386 -11.42 48.97 9.28
CA ASN A 386 -10.88 48.92 10.64
C ASN A 386 -11.53 47.80 11.47
N VAL A 387 -12.82 47.50 11.29
CA VAL A 387 -13.49 46.36 11.96
C VAL A 387 -12.90 45.04 11.46
N ILE A 388 -12.61 44.95 10.16
CA ILE A 388 -11.90 43.80 9.56
C ILE A 388 -10.46 43.69 10.08
N ARG A 389 -9.78 44.83 10.32
CA ARG A 389 -8.44 44.86 10.93
C ARG A 389 -8.46 44.28 12.35
N GLU A 390 -9.42 44.69 13.17
CA GLU A 390 -9.54 44.16 14.53
C GLU A 390 -9.88 42.66 14.55
N PHE A 391 -10.68 42.17 13.60
CA PHE A 391 -10.89 40.73 13.43
C PHE A 391 -9.56 40.01 13.10
N PHE A 392 -8.75 40.51 12.17
CA PHE A 392 -7.45 39.90 11.88
C PHE A 392 -6.43 40.06 13.03
N ASN A 393 -6.51 41.12 13.83
CA ASN A 393 -5.72 41.26 15.06
C ASN A 393 -6.11 40.20 16.11
N PHE A 394 -7.42 39.90 16.24
CA PHE A 394 -7.91 38.82 17.10
C PHE A 394 -7.41 37.46 16.60
N VAL A 395 -7.57 37.17 15.31
CA VAL A 395 -7.12 35.93 14.67
C VAL A 395 -5.61 35.70 14.79
N ASP A 396 -4.82 36.77 14.72
CA ASP A 396 -3.35 36.73 14.87
C ASP A 396 -2.90 36.23 16.26
N ASN A 397 -3.66 36.52 17.33
CA ASN A 397 -3.36 36.01 18.68
C ASN A 397 -3.46 34.47 18.79
N HIS A 398 -4.01 33.81 17.77
CA HIS A 398 -4.15 32.36 17.68
C HIS A 398 -3.21 31.72 16.63
N PHE A 399 -2.43 32.54 15.90
CA PHE A 399 -1.52 32.06 14.86
C PHE A 399 -0.07 32.44 15.14
N ASP A 400 0.60 31.60 15.92
CA ASP A 400 2.03 31.73 16.10
C ASP A 400 2.78 31.36 14.80
N PHE A 401 3.43 32.34 14.19
CA PHE A 401 4.24 32.16 12.99
C PHE A 401 5.71 31.79 13.29
N THR A 402 6.10 31.73 14.56
CA THR A 402 7.48 31.43 15.02
C THR A 402 7.88 30.00 14.68
N TYR A 403 6.97 29.04 14.81
CA TYR A 403 7.24 27.60 14.67
C TYR A 403 7.02 27.05 13.25
N GLY A 404 6.76 27.91 12.27
CA GLY A 404 6.53 27.50 10.88
C GLY A 404 5.17 26.85 10.68
N ILE A 405 5.11 25.72 9.97
CA ILE A 405 3.84 25.06 9.62
C ILE A 405 3.24 24.38 10.86
N GLN A 406 1.97 24.66 11.15
CA GLN A 406 1.25 24.10 12.29
C GLN A 406 -0.16 23.64 11.93
N PHE A 407 -0.73 22.76 12.76
CA PHE A 407 -2.15 22.45 12.75
C PHE A 407 -2.91 23.35 13.75
N ILE A 408 -4.22 23.47 13.57
CA ILE A 408 -5.14 24.15 14.48
C ILE A 408 -6.26 23.19 14.87
N ASP A 409 -6.63 23.17 16.15
CA ASP A 409 -7.72 22.32 16.66
C ASP A 409 -9.10 22.81 16.20
N LEU A 410 -10.03 21.88 15.99
CA LEU A 410 -11.39 22.20 15.54
C LEU A 410 -12.22 23.01 16.56
N GLU A 411 -12.00 22.89 17.87
CA GLU A 411 -12.66 23.75 18.86
C GLU A 411 -12.23 25.21 18.67
N LEU A 412 -10.94 25.45 18.44
CA LEU A 412 -10.42 26.79 18.17
C LEU A 412 -10.90 27.34 16.82
N VAL A 413 -11.07 26.49 15.81
CA VAL A 413 -11.72 26.81 14.52
C VAL A 413 -13.19 27.19 14.70
N GLU A 414 -13.96 26.44 15.50
CA GLU A 414 -15.36 26.73 15.82
C GLU A 414 -15.49 28.06 16.60
N MET A 415 -14.54 28.35 17.50
CA MET A 415 -14.44 29.60 18.24
C MET A 415 -14.15 30.81 17.32
N ILE A 416 -13.12 30.74 16.46
CA ILE A 416 -12.79 31.85 15.53
C ILE A 416 -13.92 32.09 14.51
N ASN A 417 -14.60 31.05 14.03
CA ASN A 417 -15.78 31.22 13.16
C ASN A 417 -16.95 31.90 13.89
N SER A 418 -17.15 31.58 15.18
CA SER A 418 -18.16 32.24 16.01
C SER A 418 -17.83 33.73 16.22
N GLU A 419 -16.56 34.06 16.35
CA GLU A 419 -16.13 35.46 16.48
C GLU A 419 -16.21 36.21 15.14
N LEU A 420 -15.94 35.56 14.00
CA LEU A 420 -16.22 36.15 12.68
C LEU A 420 -17.71 36.54 12.54
N ASP A 421 -18.63 35.73 13.06
CA ASP A 421 -20.05 36.09 13.10
C ASP A 421 -20.34 37.29 14.01
N THR A 422 -19.61 37.43 15.12
CA THR A 422 -19.69 38.60 16.02
C THR A 422 -19.22 39.87 15.32
N PHE A 423 -18.03 39.86 14.72
CA PHE A 423 -17.53 40.97 13.90
C PHE A 423 -18.45 41.29 12.71
N HIS A 424 -19.01 40.26 12.05
CA HIS A 424 -19.96 40.45 10.95
C HIS A 424 -21.25 41.18 11.39
N ARG A 425 -21.71 40.98 12.64
CA ARG A 425 -22.86 41.72 13.21
C ARG A 425 -22.52 43.19 13.55
N MET A 426 -21.25 43.53 13.76
CA MET A 426 -20.80 44.91 14.00
C MET A 426 -20.69 45.74 12.71
N LEU A 427 -20.66 45.10 11.55
CA LEU A 427 -20.60 45.79 10.26
C LEU A 427 -21.98 46.38 9.90
N THR A 428 -22.00 47.67 9.56
CA THR A 428 -23.07 48.23 8.73
C THR A 428 -23.02 47.54 7.37
N ILE A 429 -24.02 46.71 7.08
CA ILE A 429 -24.10 45.93 5.85
C ILE A 429 -25.17 46.56 4.93
N SER A 430 -24.83 46.77 3.67
CA SER A 430 -25.75 47.36 2.68
C SER A 430 -27.05 46.56 2.57
N SER A 431 -28.18 47.27 2.54
CA SER A 431 -29.51 46.70 2.32
C SER A 431 -29.71 46.20 0.88
N LYS A 432 -28.91 46.70 -0.07
CA LYS A 432 -28.83 46.14 -1.41
C LYS A 432 -28.05 44.82 -1.32
N GLY A 433 -28.62 43.76 -1.88
CA GLY A 433 -27.95 42.48 -1.99
C GLY A 433 -26.60 42.59 -2.73
N PRO A 434 -25.64 41.71 -2.44
CA PRO A 434 -24.41 41.61 -3.22
C PRO A 434 -24.72 41.24 -4.68
N SER A 435 -23.83 41.62 -5.59
CA SER A 435 -23.94 41.23 -7.00
C SER A 435 -23.48 39.77 -7.19
N ASP A 436 -23.82 39.20 -8.33
CA ASP A 436 -23.26 37.94 -8.82
C ASP A 436 -22.46 38.18 -10.11
N ILE A 437 -21.56 37.25 -10.43
CA ILE A 437 -20.76 37.32 -11.66
C ILE A 437 -21.70 37.05 -12.83
N ARG A 438 -21.73 37.95 -13.82
CA ARG A 438 -22.69 37.87 -14.93
C ARG A 438 -22.23 36.80 -15.92
N ASP A 439 -22.92 35.65 -15.94
CA ASP A 439 -22.55 34.50 -16.74
C ASP A 439 -22.42 34.83 -18.24
N ARG A 440 -21.33 34.35 -18.88
CA ARG A 440 -21.01 34.57 -20.30
C ARG A 440 -20.65 33.28 -21.03
N GLN A 441 -21.45 32.24 -20.80
CA GLN A 441 -21.26 30.85 -21.26
C GLN A 441 -20.56 30.68 -22.62
N GLN A 442 -20.99 31.40 -23.66
CA GLN A 442 -20.46 31.25 -25.02
C GLN A 442 -19.38 32.29 -25.40
N GLU A 443 -19.41 33.48 -24.80
CA GLU A 443 -18.49 34.56 -25.19
C GLU A 443 -17.16 34.50 -24.45
N GLY A 444 -17.15 34.00 -23.20
CA GLY A 444 -16.03 34.10 -22.28
C GLY A 444 -15.71 35.54 -21.85
N PHE A 445 -14.84 35.69 -20.86
CA PHE A 445 -14.39 37.00 -20.37
C PHE A 445 -13.04 37.37 -20.98
N THR A 446 -12.94 38.59 -21.51
CA THR A 446 -11.67 39.24 -21.85
C THR A 446 -11.06 39.97 -20.64
N LYS A 447 -9.84 40.49 -20.80
CA LYS A 447 -9.17 41.34 -19.80
C LYS A 447 -10.06 42.49 -19.32
N THR A 448 -10.69 43.20 -20.26
CA THR A 448 -11.57 44.34 -19.97
C THR A 448 -12.87 43.90 -19.31
N ASP A 449 -13.40 42.72 -19.67
CA ASP A 449 -14.60 42.18 -19.01
C ASP A 449 -14.33 41.85 -17.54
N LEU A 450 -13.18 41.25 -17.21
CA LEU A 450 -12.80 40.97 -15.82
C LEU A 450 -12.79 42.25 -14.96
N SER A 451 -12.16 43.32 -15.44
CA SER A 451 -12.14 44.61 -14.72
C SER A 451 -13.54 45.24 -14.64
N ASN A 452 -14.41 45.02 -15.63
CA ASN A 452 -15.80 45.47 -15.60
C ASN A 452 -16.67 44.65 -14.62
N GLU A 453 -16.41 43.35 -14.46
CA GLU A 453 -17.07 42.53 -13.43
C GLU A 453 -16.64 42.97 -12.03
N LEU A 454 -15.35 43.23 -11.78
CA LEU A 454 -14.88 43.71 -10.46
C LEU A 454 -15.59 45.00 -10.02
N LYS A 455 -15.84 45.91 -10.96
CA LYS A 455 -16.66 47.12 -10.76
C LYS A 455 -18.14 46.82 -10.57
N HIS A 456 -18.69 45.86 -11.29
CA HIS A 456 -20.08 45.41 -11.11
C HIS A 456 -20.33 44.77 -9.73
N LEU A 457 -19.32 44.05 -9.21
CA LEU A 457 -19.28 43.53 -7.85
C LEU A 457 -18.94 44.60 -6.79
N LYS A 458 -18.61 45.83 -7.21
CA LYS A 458 -18.18 46.97 -6.38
C LYS A 458 -16.90 46.72 -5.54
N LEU A 459 -16.09 45.76 -5.94
CA LEU A 459 -14.88 45.39 -5.22
C LEU A 459 -13.78 46.47 -5.34
N ASP A 460 -13.84 47.29 -6.39
CA ASP A 460 -12.97 48.45 -6.60
C ASP A 460 -13.21 49.58 -5.57
N LEU A 461 -14.41 49.66 -4.96
CA LEU A 461 -14.68 50.63 -3.89
C LEU A 461 -13.91 50.29 -2.62
N ILE A 462 -13.85 49.00 -2.26
CA ILE A 462 -13.11 48.51 -1.08
C ILE A 462 -11.63 48.33 -1.38
N PHE A 463 -11.30 47.83 -2.58
CA PHE A 463 -9.96 47.54 -3.05
C PHE A 463 -9.64 48.31 -4.35
N PRO A 464 -9.33 49.61 -4.31
CA PRO A 464 -9.04 50.39 -5.53
C PRO A 464 -7.92 49.80 -6.41
N GLU A 465 -6.97 49.10 -5.80
CA GLU A 465 -5.89 48.38 -6.48
C GLU A 465 -6.36 47.15 -7.30
N ILE A 466 -7.56 46.61 -7.05
CA ILE A 466 -7.98 45.30 -7.57
C ILE A 466 -8.09 45.26 -9.09
N CYS A 467 -8.43 46.38 -9.73
CA CYS A 467 -8.50 46.47 -11.20
C CYS A 467 -7.11 46.36 -11.84
N GLU A 468 -6.08 46.99 -11.26
CA GLU A 468 -4.70 46.90 -11.74
C GLU A 468 -4.17 45.47 -11.56
N LEU A 469 -4.42 44.85 -10.40
CA LEU A 469 -4.04 43.46 -10.15
C LEU A 469 -4.74 42.48 -11.08
N SER A 470 -6.00 42.73 -11.44
CA SER A 470 -6.76 41.89 -12.37
C SER A 470 -6.09 41.76 -13.74
N GLU A 471 -5.36 42.78 -14.18
CA GLU A 471 -4.62 42.75 -15.44
C GLU A 471 -3.49 41.70 -15.42
N PHE A 472 -2.71 41.67 -14.34
CA PHE A 472 -1.63 40.71 -14.15
C PHE A 472 -2.18 39.27 -14.04
N TYR A 473 -3.26 39.11 -13.27
CA TYR A 473 -3.91 37.81 -13.06
C TYR A 473 -4.50 37.24 -14.36
N PHE A 474 -5.17 38.09 -15.16
CA PHE A 474 -5.70 37.70 -16.46
C PHE A 474 -4.59 37.20 -17.39
N VAL A 475 -3.50 37.97 -17.55
CA VAL A 475 -2.36 37.60 -18.40
C VAL A 475 -1.66 36.34 -17.89
N HIS A 476 -1.51 36.19 -16.58
CA HIS A 476 -0.90 35.00 -16.00
C HIS A 476 -1.76 33.75 -16.23
N LEU A 477 -3.08 33.81 -16.02
CA LEU A 477 -3.96 32.64 -16.14
C LEU A 477 -4.18 32.23 -17.60
N THR A 478 -4.43 33.19 -18.49
CA THR A 478 -4.55 32.91 -19.93
C THR A 478 -3.31 32.24 -20.51
N LYS A 479 -2.10 32.71 -20.13
CA LYS A 479 -0.84 32.04 -20.47
C LYS A 479 -0.74 30.64 -19.86
N THR A 480 -1.05 30.48 -18.56
CA THR A 480 -0.95 29.23 -17.80
C THR A 480 -1.88 28.13 -18.34
N LEU A 481 -3.11 28.48 -18.69
CA LEU A 481 -4.12 27.56 -19.20
C LEU A 481 -4.00 27.35 -20.71
N LYS A 482 -3.36 28.27 -21.43
CA LYS A 482 -3.29 28.35 -22.91
C LYS A 482 -4.67 28.60 -23.54
N ILE A 483 -5.39 29.59 -22.98
CA ILE A 483 -6.72 30.04 -23.42
C ILE A 483 -6.71 31.55 -23.64
N GLU A 484 -7.51 32.05 -24.58
CA GLU A 484 -7.61 33.50 -24.88
C GLU A 484 -8.63 34.23 -24.00
N LYS A 485 -9.62 33.49 -23.50
CA LYS A 485 -10.74 34.00 -22.69
C LYS A 485 -11.00 33.08 -21.52
N LEU A 486 -11.52 33.63 -20.44
CA LEU A 486 -11.84 32.91 -19.21
C LEU A 486 -13.29 32.44 -19.21
N SER A 487 -13.57 31.28 -18.61
CA SER A 487 -14.93 30.86 -18.30
C SER A 487 -15.47 31.58 -17.05
N THR A 488 -16.78 31.55 -16.83
CA THR A 488 -17.41 32.08 -15.60
C THR A 488 -16.82 31.43 -14.35
N SER A 489 -16.48 30.14 -14.40
CA SER A 489 -15.81 29.42 -13.30
C SER A 489 -14.40 29.94 -13.01
N ASP A 490 -13.62 30.24 -14.05
CA ASP A 490 -12.27 30.80 -13.88
C ASP A 490 -12.34 32.19 -13.23
N VAL A 491 -13.34 33.00 -13.60
CA VAL A 491 -13.53 34.34 -13.03
C VAL A 491 -13.90 34.27 -11.54
N TYR A 492 -14.74 33.32 -11.09
CA TYR A 492 -14.98 33.12 -9.65
C TYR A 492 -13.66 32.88 -8.88
N GLY A 493 -12.81 31.98 -9.39
CA GLY A 493 -11.51 31.68 -8.77
C GLY A 493 -10.53 32.88 -8.77
N ILE A 494 -10.45 33.63 -9.88
CA ILE A 494 -9.64 34.86 -9.93
C ILE A 494 -10.15 35.91 -8.95
N VAL A 495 -11.47 36.15 -8.89
CA VAL A 495 -12.08 37.15 -8.01
C VAL A 495 -11.83 36.84 -6.54
N GLU A 496 -11.81 35.55 -6.17
CA GLU A 496 -11.41 35.10 -4.83
C GLU A 496 -9.93 35.37 -4.55
N HIS A 497 -9.01 34.91 -5.42
CA HIS A 497 -7.57 35.12 -5.24
C HIS A 497 -7.16 36.60 -5.23
N LEU A 498 -7.77 37.45 -6.07
CA LEU A 498 -7.53 38.89 -6.10
C LEU A 498 -7.88 39.56 -4.76
N GLN A 499 -9.02 39.19 -4.17
CA GLN A 499 -9.40 39.71 -2.86
C GLN A 499 -8.43 39.23 -1.75
N ILE A 500 -7.97 37.99 -1.82
CA ILE A 500 -6.94 37.47 -0.88
C ILE A 500 -5.62 38.25 -1.02
N ASP A 501 -5.17 38.57 -2.23
CA ASP A 501 -3.98 39.40 -2.49
C ASP A 501 -4.15 40.81 -1.90
N CYS A 502 -5.29 41.47 -2.15
CA CYS A 502 -5.61 42.77 -1.55
C CYS A 502 -5.63 42.72 -0.01
N LEU A 503 -6.17 41.66 0.61
CA LEU A 503 -6.15 41.47 2.05
C LEU A 503 -4.72 41.29 2.58
N ALA A 504 -3.92 40.43 1.93
CA ALA A 504 -2.52 40.19 2.30
C ALA A 504 -1.66 41.48 2.22
N ARG A 505 -1.91 42.35 1.23
CA ARG A 505 -1.24 43.67 1.11
C ARG A 505 -1.62 44.64 2.23
N ARG A 506 -2.83 44.55 2.77
CA ARG A 506 -3.39 45.50 3.77
C ARG A 506 -3.22 45.06 5.21
N PHE A 507 -2.96 43.77 5.42
CA PHE A 507 -2.74 43.13 6.72
C PHE A 507 -1.38 42.41 6.69
N PRO A 508 -0.27 43.09 7.04
CA PRO A 508 1.07 42.50 6.93
C PRO A 508 1.20 41.15 7.65
N LYS A 509 0.67 41.02 8.86
CA LYS A 509 0.70 39.76 9.63
C LYS A 509 0.06 38.58 8.90
N LEU A 510 -1.04 38.82 8.17
CA LEU A 510 -1.68 37.81 7.31
C LEU A 510 -0.72 37.35 6.20
N ALA A 511 -0.01 38.27 5.54
CA ALA A 511 1.02 37.94 4.56
C ALA A 511 2.24 37.23 5.17
N GLU A 512 2.62 37.58 6.40
CA GLU A 512 3.71 36.91 7.14
C GLU A 512 3.34 35.47 7.51
N PHE A 513 2.10 35.24 7.94
CA PHE A 513 1.58 33.91 8.22
C PHE A 513 1.45 33.05 6.95
N ILE A 514 0.90 33.60 5.86
CA ILE A 514 0.85 32.92 4.54
C ILE A 514 2.26 32.50 4.08
N HIS A 515 3.29 33.29 4.43
CA HIS A 515 4.69 32.96 4.17
C HIS A 515 5.25 31.92 5.14
N SER A 516 4.99 32.01 6.45
CA SER A 516 5.49 31.04 7.44
C SER A 516 4.90 29.63 7.24
N GLN A 517 3.65 29.54 6.80
CA GLN A 517 3.01 28.29 6.41
C GLN A 517 3.48 27.75 5.04
N LEU A 518 4.38 28.44 4.33
CA LEU A 518 4.86 28.10 2.98
C LEU A 518 3.76 28.05 1.89
N VAL A 519 2.61 28.69 2.10
CA VAL A 519 1.43 28.60 1.22
C VAL A 519 1.25 29.79 0.27
N CYS A 520 2.21 30.72 0.16
CA CYS A 520 2.17 31.81 -0.82
C CYS A 520 1.79 31.36 -2.24
N SER A 521 2.29 30.20 -2.67
CA SER A 521 2.04 29.64 -4.00
C SER A 521 0.62 29.09 -4.22
N ARG A 522 -0.20 29.00 -3.18
CA ARG A 522 -1.63 28.66 -3.26
C ARG A 522 -2.50 29.86 -3.68
N ILE A 523 -2.02 31.09 -3.52
CA ILE A 523 -2.69 32.27 -4.06
C ILE A 523 -2.18 32.46 -5.49
N PHE A 524 -3.05 32.24 -6.47
CA PHE A 524 -2.69 32.41 -7.88
C PHE A 524 -2.15 33.82 -8.13
N GLY A 525 -1.06 33.98 -8.88
CA GLY A 525 -0.50 35.30 -9.22
C GLY A 525 0.16 36.11 -8.08
N TYR A 526 0.07 35.68 -6.82
CA TYR A 526 0.55 36.46 -5.67
C TYR A 526 2.08 36.62 -5.63
N GLN A 527 2.53 37.87 -5.54
CA GLN A 527 3.95 38.22 -5.48
C GLN A 527 4.42 38.46 -4.02
N CYS A 528 4.61 37.37 -3.27
CA CYS A 528 5.07 37.45 -1.88
C CYS A 528 6.48 38.06 -1.78
N GLN A 529 6.58 39.27 -1.20
CA GLN A 529 7.84 40.01 -1.07
C GLN A 529 8.98 39.19 -0.43
N LYS A 530 8.69 38.39 0.61
CA LYS A 530 9.68 37.51 1.27
C LYS A 530 10.13 36.32 0.41
N CYS A 531 9.31 35.84 -0.52
CA CYS A 531 9.69 34.74 -1.44
C CYS A 531 10.61 35.21 -2.59
N PHE A 532 10.53 36.49 -2.97
CA PHE A 532 11.36 37.06 -4.05
C PHE A 532 12.64 37.75 -3.54
N GLN A 533 12.82 37.88 -2.22
CA GLN A 533 14.10 38.30 -1.65
C GLN A 533 15.17 37.22 -1.92
N PRO A 534 16.36 37.59 -2.43
CA PRO A 534 17.47 36.65 -2.53
C PRO A 534 17.86 36.20 -1.12
N LYS A 535 17.97 34.88 -0.89
CA LYS A 535 18.38 34.33 0.40
C LYS A 535 19.81 34.77 0.71
N GLU A 536 19.99 35.64 1.70
CA GLU A 536 21.32 35.89 2.27
C GLU A 536 21.90 34.58 2.83
N PRO A 537 23.17 34.26 2.54
CA PRO A 537 23.79 33.05 3.08
C PRO A 537 24.10 33.25 4.56
N LYS A 538 23.27 32.67 5.45
CA LYS A 538 23.61 32.57 6.87
C LYS A 538 24.81 31.63 7.06
N VAL A 539 25.98 32.24 7.22
CA VAL A 539 27.25 31.55 7.48
C VAL A 539 27.29 31.03 8.91
N ALA A 540 27.53 29.73 9.07
CA ALA A 540 28.16 29.14 10.27
C ALA A 540 28.77 27.77 9.93
N GLY A 541 30.00 27.78 9.39
CA GLY A 541 30.87 26.60 9.34
C GLY A 541 30.55 25.50 8.32
N VAL A 542 31.18 25.56 7.14
CA VAL A 542 31.95 24.50 6.46
C VAL A 542 32.50 25.12 5.15
N GLU A 543 33.72 24.73 4.77
CA GLU A 543 34.56 25.42 3.79
C GLU A 543 34.01 25.41 2.34
N ALA A 544 34.34 26.47 1.60
CA ALA A 544 33.92 26.68 0.22
C ALA A 544 34.73 25.83 -0.78
N VAL A 545 34.05 25.39 -1.85
CA VAL A 545 34.71 25.01 -3.11
C VAL A 545 34.01 25.78 -4.22
N GLU A 546 34.72 26.73 -4.81
CA GLU A 546 34.26 27.54 -5.94
C GLU A 546 34.23 26.72 -7.23
N ILE A 547 33.18 26.88 -8.03
CA ILE A 547 33.23 26.65 -9.48
C ILE A 547 32.48 27.79 -10.16
N GLU A 548 33.24 28.74 -10.72
CA GLU A 548 32.71 29.67 -11.71
C GLU A 548 32.38 28.93 -13.01
N SER A 549 31.26 29.27 -13.66
CA SER A 549 31.30 29.79 -15.05
C SER A 549 29.92 30.15 -15.57
N LYS A 550 29.88 31.27 -16.31
CA LYS A 550 28.68 31.87 -16.89
C LYS A 550 28.13 31.03 -18.06
N LYS A 551 26.81 30.98 -18.18
CA LYS A 551 26.11 30.97 -19.47
C LYS A 551 24.69 31.49 -19.32
N GLU A 552 24.41 32.60 -20.01
CA GLU A 552 23.05 33.10 -20.20
C GLU A 552 22.26 32.06 -21.02
N LEU A 553 21.02 31.77 -20.60
CA LEU A 553 20.05 31.07 -21.42
C LEU A 553 18.64 31.53 -21.06
N THR A 554 17.98 32.03 -22.09
CA THR A 554 16.63 32.58 -22.21
C THR A 554 15.54 31.91 -21.36
N ILE A 555 14.66 32.75 -20.82
CA ILE A 555 13.47 32.40 -20.04
C ILE A 555 12.41 31.78 -20.95
N ASP A 556 12.10 30.47 -20.82
CA ASP A 556 10.85 29.91 -21.35
C ASP A 556 10.38 28.58 -20.70
N ASP A 557 9.05 28.37 -20.69
CA ASP A 557 8.23 27.15 -20.53
C ASP A 557 8.54 26.02 -19.49
N SER A 558 9.57 26.15 -18.63
CA SER A 558 10.00 25.06 -17.72
C SER A 558 9.06 24.78 -16.54
N ALA A 559 8.58 25.81 -15.84
CA ALA A 559 7.84 25.65 -14.56
C ALA A 559 6.42 25.06 -14.73
N GLU A 560 5.73 25.43 -15.80
CA GLU A 560 4.38 24.98 -16.15
C GLU A 560 4.34 23.49 -16.45
N THR A 561 5.34 23.05 -17.23
CA THR A 561 5.55 21.65 -17.62
C THR A 561 5.85 20.78 -16.40
N MET A 562 6.52 21.34 -15.38
CA MET A 562 6.78 20.63 -14.12
C MET A 562 5.52 20.51 -13.25
N LYS A 563 4.67 21.54 -13.13
CA LYS A 563 3.37 21.43 -12.45
C LYS A 563 2.46 20.39 -13.13
N ARG A 564 2.27 20.46 -14.45
CA ARG A 564 1.44 19.48 -15.20
C ARG A 564 2.02 18.06 -15.11
N LYS A 565 3.34 17.89 -15.14
CA LYS A 565 3.98 16.57 -14.90
C LYS A 565 3.79 16.07 -13.47
N ILE A 566 3.85 16.91 -12.45
CA ILE A 566 3.65 16.49 -11.04
C ILE A 566 2.20 16.06 -10.79
N THR A 567 1.21 16.75 -11.35
CA THR A 567 -0.20 16.34 -11.24
C THR A 567 -0.47 15.04 -11.99
N LEU A 568 0.06 14.89 -13.20
CA LEU A 568 -0.09 13.66 -14.00
C LEU A 568 0.69 12.48 -13.40
N GLU A 569 1.90 12.69 -12.89
CA GLU A 569 2.66 11.68 -12.13
C GLU A 569 1.97 11.30 -10.82
N PHE A 570 1.17 12.17 -10.22
CA PHE A 570 0.43 11.82 -9.01
C PHE A 570 -0.86 11.07 -9.30
N ALA A 571 -1.62 11.46 -10.33
CA ALA A 571 -2.73 10.65 -10.85
C ALA A 571 -2.24 9.27 -11.36
N ASN A 572 -1.02 9.19 -11.87
CA ASN A 572 -0.36 7.94 -12.21
C ASN A 572 0.10 7.16 -10.99
N LYS A 573 0.81 7.77 -10.01
CA LYS A 573 1.25 7.10 -8.78
C LYS A 573 0.09 6.64 -7.90
N VAL A 574 -1.01 7.39 -7.78
CA VAL A 574 -2.18 6.97 -6.99
C VAL A 574 -2.81 5.72 -7.61
N LYS A 575 -3.07 5.71 -8.92
CA LYS A 575 -3.61 4.53 -9.61
C LYS A 575 -2.60 3.37 -9.68
N GLU A 576 -1.29 3.63 -9.83
CA GLU A 576 -0.24 2.61 -9.68
C GLU A 576 -0.15 2.03 -8.25
N THR A 577 -0.49 2.81 -7.22
CA THR A 577 -0.51 2.36 -5.82
C THR A 577 -1.77 1.54 -5.51
N LEU A 578 -2.95 1.93 -6.02
CA LEU A 578 -4.14 1.07 -5.96
C LEU A 578 -3.89 -0.27 -6.69
N ALA A 579 -3.32 -0.23 -7.90
CA ALA A 579 -2.95 -1.42 -8.68
C ALA A 579 -1.68 -2.17 -8.17
N GLN A 580 -1.15 -1.80 -7.00
CA GLN A 580 -0.08 -2.53 -6.30
C GLN A 580 -0.55 -3.15 -4.97
N LEU A 581 -1.78 -2.87 -4.54
CA LEU A 581 -2.36 -3.42 -3.31
C LEU A 581 -3.04 -4.79 -3.51
N SER A 582 -3.27 -5.21 -4.76
CA SER A 582 -3.87 -6.49 -5.13
C SER A 582 -2.88 -7.67 -5.25
N ASP A 583 -1.56 -7.41 -5.31
CA ASP A 583 -0.60 -8.29 -6.00
C ASP A 583 0.65 -8.69 -5.14
N LEU A 584 0.50 -8.96 -3.84
CA LEU A 584 1.63 -9.39 -2.98
C LEU A 584 1.32 -10.52 -1.97
N LYS A 585 1.70 -11.75 -2.33
CA LYS A 585 2.01 -12.85 -1.40
C LYS A 585 3.40 -13.42 -1.68
N ASN A 586 4.10 -13.82 -0.61
CA ASN A 586 5.40 -14.54 -0.53
C ASN A 586 6.70 -13.70 -0.45
N GLU A 587 7.26 -13.61 0.77
CA GLU A 587 8.65 -13.23 1.11
C GLU A 587 9.34 -14.37 1.89
N LYS A 588 10.69 -14.49 1.82
CA LYS A 588 11.68 -14.71 2.92
C LYS A 588 13.10 -15.12 2.39
N PRO A 589 14.23 -15.06 3.15
CA PRO A 589 14.87 -13.79 3.59
C PRO A 589 16.44 -13.72 3.65
N LYS A 590 16.99 -12.54 3.32
CA LYS A 590 18.14 -11.78 3.91
C LYS A 590 19.39 -12.44 4.57
N LYS A 591 20.58 -11.93 4.15
CA LYS A 591 21.76 -11.41 4.94
C LYS A 591 22.82 -10.88 3.93
N SER A 592 23.79 -9.99 4.20
CA SER A 592 24.13 -9.09 5.35
C SER A 592 24.73 -7.74 4.82
N LYS A 593 25.88 -7.22 5.33
CA LYS A 593 26.60 -5.98 4.90
C LYS A 593 28.08 -5.93 5.35
N LYS A 594 28.92 -5.15 4.64
CA LYS A 594 29.97 -4.16 5.08
C LYS A 594 31.11 -4.09 4.01
N GLN A 595 31.91 -3.03 3.78
CA GLN A 595 31.91 -1.57 3.94
C GLN A 595 33.20 -1.06 3.23
N LYS A 596 33.30 0.22 2.81
CA LYS A 596 34.44 0.81 2.04
C LYS A 596 35.67 1.14 2.93
N PRO A 597 36.88 1.34 2.35
CA PRO A 597 37.36 2.72 2.15
C PRO A 597 38.05 3.00 0.78
N SER A 598 38.37 4.28 0.56
CA SER A 598 38.81 4.91 -0.69
C SER A 598 40.33 4.85 -0.92
N GLN A 599 40.77 4.89 -2.19
CA GLN A 599 41.89 5.71 -2.66
C GLN A 599 41.92 5.77 -4.21
N GLN A 600 42.37 6.90 -4.76
CA GLN A 600 42.55 7.13 -6.20
C GLN A 600 43.90 6.58 -6.66
N LEU A 601 44.02 6.15 -7.93
CA LEU A 601 45.12 6.55 -8.83
C LEU A 601 44.89 6.03 -10.28
N VAL A 602 45.44 6.81 -11.21
CA VAL A 602 45.29 6.89 -12.68
C VAL A 602 45.53 5.56 -13.45
N PRO A 603 44.87 5.30 -14.60
CA PRO A 603 45.10 4.12 -15.42
C PRO A 603 46.30 4.27 -16.36
N GLU A 604 47.12 3.22 -16.50
CA GLU A 604 48.17 3.13 -17.53
C GLU A 604 48.08 1.83 -18.37
N LYS A 605 48.72 1.84 -19.55
CA LYS A 605 48.33 1.05 -20.73
C LYS A 605 48.95 -0.36 -20.83
N VAL A 606 48.22 -1.22 -21.52
CA VAL A 606 48.49 -2.64 -21.80
C VAL A 606 49.70 -2.89 -22.71
N LYS A 607 50.45 -3.95 -22.39
CA LYS A 607 51.22 -4.85 -23.28
C LYS A 607 51.19 -6.26 -22.63
N SER A 608 51.18 -7.41 -23.31
CA SER A 608 50.89 -7.82 -24.70
C SER A 608 50.88 -9.38 -24.74
N ASN A 609 50.23 -10.00 -25.75
CA ASN A 609 50.14 -11.45 -26.06
C ASN A 609 49.23 -12.33 -25.16
N PRO A 610 48.79 -13.53 -25.66
CA PRO A 610 48.86 -14.07 -27.02
C PRO A 610 47.47 -14.25 -27.69
N ASP A 611 47.46 -14.75 -28.94
CA ASP A 611 46.26 -14.92 -29.79
C ASP A 611 45.06 -15.59 -29.07
N PRO A 612 43.84 -15.05 -29.17
CA PRO A 612 42.66 -15.65 -28.56
C PRO A 612 42.27 -16.92 -29.31
N CYS A 613 42.46 -18.08 -28.65
CA CYS A 613 42.02 -19.39 -29.13
C CYS A 613 40.65 -19.31 -29.80
N GLN A 614 40.56 -19.71 -31.08
CA GLN A 614 39.35 -19.51 -31.90
C GLN A 614 38.10 -20.19 -31.31
N LYS A 615 38.27 -21.27 -30.52
CA LYS A 615 37.18 -21.87 -29.73
C LYS A 615 36.74 -20.94 -28.60
N CYS A 616 37.67 -20.40 -27.81
CA CYS A 616 37.38 -19.44 -26.73
C CYS A 616 36.76 -18.14 -27.27
N PHE A 617 37.21 -17.66 -28.43
CA PHE A 617 36.61 -16.49 -29.09
C PHE A 617 35.14 -16.75 -29.47
N ARG A 618 34.84 -17.86 -30.16
CA ARG A 618 33.45 -18.25 -30.51
C ARG A 618 32.57 -18.45 -29.28
N THR A 619 33.08 -19.08 -28.22
CA THR A 619 32.35 -19.24 -26.95
C THR A 619 32.10 -17.88 -26.27
N SER A 620 33.07 -16.97 -26.30
CA SER A 620 32.94 -15.61 -25.76
C SER A 620 31.93 -14.78 -26.56
N GLU A 621 31.98 -14.79 -27.89
CA GLU A 621 30.98 -14.15 -28.75
C GLU A 621 29.57 -14.70 -28.50
N TYR A 622 29.41 -16.03 -28.44
CA TYR A 622 28.13 -16.66 -28.13
C TYR A 622 27.60 -16.24 -26.75
N HIS A 623 28.44 -16.24 -25.73
CA HIS A 623 28.05 -15.83 -24.38
C HIS A 623 27.72 -14.34 -24.29
N ASN A 624 28.47 -13.47 -24.98
CA ASN A 624 28.21 -12.03 -25.05
C ASN A 624 26.92 -11.72 -25.82
N LYS A 625 26.69 -12.39 -26.96
CA LYS A 625 25.44 -12.27 -27.73
C LYS A 625 24.23 -12.71 -26.90
N THR A 626 24.29 -13.90 -26.30
CA THR A 626 23.23 -14.42 -25.42
C THR A 626 22.97 -13.48 -24.22
N LYS A 627 24.02 -12.82 -23.69
CA LYS A 627 23.89 -11.84 -22.61
C LYS A 627 23.22 -10.54 -23.07
N GLU A 628 23.50 -10.06 -24.28
CA GLU A 628 22.83 -8.89 -24.86
C GLU A 628 21.39 -9.19 -25.27
N ASP A 629 21.12 -10.34 -25.90
CA ASP A 629 19.76 -10.78 -26.25
C ASP A 629 18.86 -10.82 -24.99
N PHE A 630 19.34 -11.44 -23.90
CA PHE A 630 18.65 -11.43 -22.61
C PHE A 630 18.51 -10.03 -21.99
N ARG A 631 19.46 -9.11 -22.23
CA ARG A 631 19.38 -7.72 -21.77
C ARG A 631 18.28 -6.96 -22.52
N LEU A 632 18.17 -7.16 -23.83
CA LEU A 632 17.15 -6.57 -24.69
C LEU A 632 15.75 -7.10 -24.35
N GLU A 633 15.57 -8.42 -24.27
CA GLU A 633 14.29 -9.06 -23.91
C GLU A 633 13.79 -8.61 -22.52
N LYS A 634 14.70 -8.39 -21.56
CA LYS A 634 14.37 -7.85 -20.23
C LYS A 634 13.98 -6.37 -20.26
N ILE A 635 14.48 -5.58 -21.20
CA ILE A 635 14.06 -4.18 -21.43
C ILE A 635 12.69 -4.16 -22.11
N GLU A 636 12.47 -4.99 -23.13
CA GLU A 636 11.20 -5.10 -23.84
C GLU A 636 10.07 -5.58 -22.92
N THR A 637 10.32 -6.63 -22.14
CA THR A 637 9.37 -7.13 -21.13
C THR A 637 9.01 -6.06 -20.10
N LYS A 638 9.95 -5.18 -19.71
CA LYS A 638 9.66 -4.04 -18.82
C LYS A 638 8.79 -2.98 -19.50
N ARG A 639 9.05 -2.66 -20.78
CA ARG A 639 8.26 -1.72 -21.56
C ARG A 639 6.82 -2.22 -21.75
N LEU A 640 6.65 -3.48 -22.16
CA LEU A 640 5.33 -4.10 -22.34
C LEU A 640 4.55 -4.19 -21.03
N ARG A 641 5.19 -4.51 -19.90
CA ARG A 641 4.51 -4.50 -18.58
C ARG A 641 4.06 -3.10 -18.14
N LYS A 642 4.80 -2.04 -18.53
CA LYS A 642 4.37 -0.65 -18.27
C LYS A 642 3.15 -0.30 -19.13
N ALA A 643 3.23 -0.56 -20.43
CA ALA A 643 2.13 -0.33 -21.37
C ALA A 643 0.86 -1.12 -21.02
N LEU A 644 1.00 -2.36 -20.52
CA LEU A 644 -0.12 -3.18 -20.04
C LEU A 644 -0.80 -2.54 -18.83
N LYS A 645 -0.04 -2.09 -17.83
CA LYS A 645 -0.61 -1.39 -16.66
C LYS A 645 -1.33 -0.09 -17.05
N GLU A 646 -0.75 0.67 -17.98
CA GLU A 646 -1.38 1.89 -18.51
C GLU A 646 -2.68 1.56 -19.28
N SER A 647 -2.69 0.49 -20.08
CA SER A 647 -3.85 0.05 -20.87
C SER A 647 -4.98 -0.53 -19.99
N GLN A 648 -4.64 -1.35 -18.99
CA GLN A 648 -5.59 -1.92 -18.02
C GLN A 648 -6.30 -0.82 -17.24
N LYS A 649 -5.52 0.11 -16.67
CA LYS A 649 -6.01 1.29 -15.96
C LYS A 649 -7.00 2.12 -16.80
N GLU A 650 -6.68 2.41 -18.07
CA GLU A 650 -7.60 3.14 -18.95
C GLU A 650 -8.90 2.36 -19.26
N SER A 651 -8.84 1.02 -19.33
CA SER A 651 -10.02 0.16 -19.50
C SER A 651 -10.89 0.11 -18.23
N GLU A 652 -10.27 0.11 -17.04
CA GLU A 652 -10.98 0.24 -15.75
C GLU A 652 -11.72 1.58 -15.67
N GLU A 653 -11.05 2.69 -15.99
CA GLU A 653 -11.65 4.04 -16.02
C GLU A 653 -12.82 4.14 -16.99
N LYS A 654 -12.69 3.58 -18.20
CA LYS A 654 -13.80 3.51 -19.18
C LYS A 654 -14.94 2.63 -18.69
N SER A 655 -14.64 1.52 -18.03
CA SER A 655 -15.66 0.61 -17.47
C SER A 655 -16.46 1.29 -16.36
N GLN A 656 -15.81 2.08 -15.51
CA GLN A 656 -16.48 2.88 -14.47
C GLN A 656 -17.37 3.97 -15.09
N ASN A 657 -16.86 4.77 -16.04
CA ASN A 657 -17.65 5.80 -16.73
C ASN A 657 -18.88 5.21 -17.44
N ILE A 658 -18.73 4.03 -18.08
CA ILE A 658 -19.86 3.30 -18.66
C ILE A 658 -20.91 2.94 -17.60
N ALA A 659 -20.50 2.43 -16.44
CA ALA A 659 -21.42 2.06 -15.36
C ALA A 659 -22.15 3.28 -14.76
N GLU A 660 -21.44 4.39 -14.56
CA GLU A 660 -22.00 5.66 -14.10
C GLU A 660 -23.05 6.20 -15.11
N LYS A 661 -22.74 6.21 -16.41
CA LYS A 661 -23.70 6.63 -17.45
C LYS A 661 -24.86 5.66 -17.63
N ASP A 662 -24.66 4.34 -17.52
CA ASP A 662 -25.77 3.37 -17.52
C ASP A 662 -26.73 3.62 -16.34
N GLN A 663 -26.21 4.04 -15.17
CA GLN A 663 -27.02 4.42 -14.01
C GLN A 663 -27.75 5.76 -14.21
N GLU A 664 -27.09 6.78 -14.78
CA GLU A 664 -27.74 8.05 -15.15
C GLU A 664 -28.89 7.82 -16.14
N MET A 665 -28.66 7.03 -17.20
CA MET A 665 -29.67 6.67 -18.19
C MET A 665 -30.85 5.91 -17.55
N LEU A 666 -30.62 5.09 -16.52
CA LEU A 666 -31.70 4.42 -15.77
C LEU A 666 -32.58 5.44 -15.04
N LEU A 667 -31.97 6.34 -14.28
CA LEU A 667 -32.68 7.41 -13.54
C LEU A 667 -33.44 8.35 -14.48
N LEU A 668 -32.87 8.65 -15.65
CA LEU A 668 -33.48 9.50 -16.66
C LEU A 668 -34.69 8.82 -17.31
N LYS A 669 -34.64 7.50 -17.53
CA LYS A 669 -35.81 6.70 -17.96
C LYS A 669 -36.91 6.68 -16.90
N GLU A 670 -36.58 6.47 -15.62
CA GLU A 670 -37.57 6.55 -14.53
C GLU A 670 -38.26 7.92 -14.48
N HIS A 671 -37.50 9.00 -14.75
CA HIS A 671 -38.03 10.36 -14.81
C HIS A 671 -38.95 10.58 -16.02
N VAL A 672 -38.57 10.09 -17.21
CA VAL A 672 -39.43 10.07 -18.41
C VAL A 672 -40.73 9.31 -18.13
N GLU A 673 -40.67 8.13 -17.50
CA GLU A 673 -41.88 7.41 -17.10
C GLU A 673 -42.73 8.16 -16.07
N SER A 674 -42.11 8.91 -15.14
CA SER A 674 -42.85 9.74 -14.18
C SER A 674 -43.62 10.86 -14.89
N ILE A 675 -42.95 11.59 -15.79
CA ILE A 675 -43.59 12.63 -16.62
C ILE A 675 -44.71 12.01 -17.47
N GLN A 676 -44.52 10.81 -18.03
CA GLN A 676 -45.59 10.10 -18.76
C GLN A 676 -46.79 9.76 -17.87
N ARG A 677 -46.56 9.28 -16.64
CA ARG A 677 -47.64 8.99 -15.66
C ARG A 677 -48.39 10.26 -15.25
N GLU A 678 -47.68 11.35 -15.00
CA GLU A 678 -48.28 12.66 -14.67
C GLU A 678 -49.07 13.23 -15.86
N PHE A 679 -48.51 13.17 -17.07
CA PHE A 679 -49.19 13.58 -18.30
C PHE A 679 -50.46 12.77 -18.57
N LEU A 680 -50.41 11.45 -18.37
CA LEU A 680 -51.59 10.57 -18.48
C LEU A 680 -52.67 10.94 -17.46
N LYS A 681 -52.28 11.23 -16.21
CA LYS A 681 -53.21 11.64 -15.15
C LYS A 681 -53.84 13.01 -15.44
N TYR A 682 -53.04 14.02 -15.81
CA TYR A 682 -53.55 15.33 -16.19
C TYR A 682 -54.50 15.24 -17.39
N LYS A 683 -54.17 14.38 -18.37
CA LYS A 683 -55.03 14.12 -19.53
C LYS A 683 -56.34 13.40 -19.16
N SER A 684 -56.37 12.55 -18.14
CA SER A 684 -57.64 11.99 -17.64
C SER A 684 -58.47 13.03 -16.88
N ASP A 685 -57.82 13.90 -16.09
CA ASP A 685 -58.51 14.95 -15.33
C ASP A 685 -59.10 16.03 -16.26
N MET A 686 -58.43 16.32 -17.38
CA MET A 686 -58.91 17.21 -18.45
C MET A 686 -60.27 16.83 -19.03
N ASN A 687 -60.58 15.54 -19.14
CA ASN A 687 -61.84 15.09 -19.76
C ASN A 687 -63.10 15.44 -18.94
N ASN A 688 -62.94 15.99 -17.72
CA ASN A 688 -64.04 16.28 -16.80
C ASN A 688 -64.32 17.78 -16.58
N VAL A 689 -63.62 18.71 -17.27
CA VAL A 689 -63.72 20.16 -17.00
C VAL A 689 -64.47 20.91 -18.12
N ASN A 690 -65.34 21.84 -17.71
CA ASN A 690 -66.22 22.61 -18.60
C ASN A 690 -65.50 23.80 -19.30
N ASN A 691 -66.08 24.30 -20.39
CA ASN A 691 -65.40 24.98 -21.51
C ASN A 691 -64.56 26.27 -21.25
N GLU A 692 -64.59 26.91 -20.09
CA GLU A 692 -63.92 28.22 -19.90
C GLU A 692 -62.44 28.14 -19.46
N THR A 693 -61.97 27.02 -18.90
CA THR A 693 -60.60 26.89 -18.39
C THR A 693 -59.58 26.45 -19.47
N ILE A 694 -60.07 26.09 -20.66
CA ILE A 694 -59.32 25.36 -21.70
C ILE A 694 -58.03 26.04 -22.14
N ARG A 695 -57.99 27.38 -22.28
CA ARG A 695 -56.78 28.06 -22.80
C ARG A 695 -55.57 27.92 -21.87
N LEU A 696 -55.76 28.07 -20.56
CA LEU A 696 -54.65 27.92 -19.59
C LEU A 696 -54.17 26.46 -19.53
N GLN A 697 -55.12 25.53 -19.58
CA GLN A 697 -54.85 24.09 -19.50
C GLN A 697 -54.18 23.55 -20.78
N THR A 698 -54.51 24.12 -21.94
CA THR A 698 -53.84 23.78 -23.22
C THR A 698 -52.36 24.17 -23.20
N THR A 699 -52.02 25.34 -22.62
CA THR A 699 -50.61 25.75 -22.45
C THR A 699 -49.86 24.77 -21.55
N GLN A 700 -50.42 24.41 -20.40
CA GLN A 700 -49.82 23.42 -19.48
C GLN A 700 -49.65 22.04 -20.14
N LEU A 701 -50.61 21.60 -20.95
CA LEU A 701 -50.50 20.35 -21.71
C LEU A 701 -49.34 20.39 -22.73
N LEU A 702 -49.15 21.52 -23.40
CA LEU A 702 -48.06 21.73 -24.36
C LEU A 702 -46.69 21.78 -23.65
N GLU A 703 -46.59 22.45 -22.50
CA GLU A 703 -45.41 22.49 -21.65
C GLU A 703 -45.00 21.07 -21.19
N HIS A 704 -45.95 20.25 -20.71
CA HIS A 704 -45.69 18.86 -20.36
C HIS A 704 -45.26 18.01 -21.58
N GLN A 705 -45.82 18.23 -22.77
CA GLN A 705 -45.39 17.55 -23.99
C GLN A 705 -43.96 17.94 -24.40
N GLN A 706 -43.60 19.22 -24.30
CA GLN A 706 -42.26 19.71 -24.58
C GLN A 706 -41.23 19.14 -23.59
N ALA A 707 -41.53 19.15 -22.29
CA ALA A 707 -40.70 18.54 -21.26
C ALA A 707 -40.47 17.04 -21.50
N LEU A 708 -41.53 16.29 -21.86
CA LEU A 708 -41.43 14.88 -22.19
C LEU A 708 -40.57 14.63 -23.45
N ALA A 709 -40.75 15.43 -24.49
CA ALA A 709 -39.96 15.31 -25.73
C ALA A 709 -38.47 15.60 -25.48
N GLN A 710 -38.17 16.67 -24.72
CA GLN A 710 -36.81 17.03 -24.34
C GLN A 710 -36.13 15.93 -23.52
N LYS A 711 -36.78 15.44 -22.45
CA LYS A 711 -36.23 14.36 -21.62
C LYS A 711 -36.10 13.03 -22.38
N SER A 712 -36.96 12.76 -23.35
CA SER A 712 -36.83 11.58 -24.22
C SER A 712 -35.64 11.70 -25.17
N LEU A 713 -35.29 12.90 -25.64
CA LEU A 713 -34.12 13.15 -26.48
C LEU A 713 -32.82 12.95 -25.67
N GLU A 714 -32.75 13.47 -24.45
CA GLU A 714 -31.60 13.27 -23.55
C GLU A 714 -31.31 11.76 -23.30
N VAL A 715 -32.35 10.91 -23.18
CA VAL A 715 -32.19 9.44 -23.05
C VAL A 715 -31.60 8.81 -24.31
N ILE A 716 -31.89 9.34 -25.50
CA ILE A 716 -31.33 8.85 -26.77
C ILE A 716 -29.85 9.25 -26.88
N GLU A 717 -29.54 10.51 -26.60
CA GLU A 717 -28.17 11.05 -26.63
C GLU A 717 -27.24 10.30 -25.66
N GLN A 718 -27.67 10.09 -24.41
CA GLN A 718 -26.90 9.29 -23.44
C GLN A 718 -26.70 7.84 -23.90
N LYS A 719 -27.71 7.21 -24.51
CA LYS A 719 -27.62 5.83 -25.00
C LYS A 719 -26.59 5.68 -26.12
N ASP A 720 -26.53 6.64 -27.05
CA ASP A 720 -25.57 6.62 -28.15
C ASP A 720 -24.14 6.89 -27.66
N GLU A 721 -23.97 7.77 -26.67
CA GLU A 721 -22.67 7.98 -26.00
C GLU A 721 -22.18 6.71 -25.27
N ILE A 722 -23.07 6.03 -24.54
CA ILE A 722 -22.79 4.75 -23.87
C ILE A 722 -22.39 3.67 -24.88
N LEU A 723 -23.06 3.59 -26.04
CA LEU A 723 -22.72 2.65 -27.12
C LEU A 723 -21.30 2.92 -27.66
N HIS A 724 -20.96 4.20 -27.88
CA HIS A 724 -19.64 4.60 -28.33
C HIS A 724 -18.54 4.27 -27.30
N LEU A 725 -18.77 4.54 -26.02
CA LEU A 725 -17.85 4.19 -24.93
C LEU A 725 -17.66 2.67 -24.79
N LYS A 726 -18.74 1.89 -24.92
CA LYS A 726 -18.68 0.42 -24.91
C LYS A 726 -17.83 -0.12 -26.06
N ALA A 727 -17.98 0.42 -27.28
CA ALA A 727 -17.12 0.07 -28.42
C ALA A 727 -15.64 0.42 -28.20
N GLN A 728 -15.35 1.60 -27.64
CA GLN A 728 -13.98 1.99 -27.29
C GLN A 728 -13.36 1.05 -26.25
N ASN A 729 -14.10 0.69 -25.19
CA ASN A 729 -13.59 -0.20 -24.15
C ASN A 729 -13.33 -1.62 -24.69
N GLN A 730 -14.20 -2.16 -25.54
CA GLN A 730 -13.99 -3.43 -26.23
C GLN A 730 -12.74 -3.43 -27.11
N SER A 731 -12.47 -2.34 -27.83
CA SER A 731 -11.23 -2.19 -28.62
C SER A 731 -9.98 -2.23 -27.72
N GLN A 732 -10.06 -1.63 -26.52
CA GLN A 732 -8.95 -1.58 -25.57
C GLN A 732 -8.69 -2.91 -24.88
N GLN A 733 -9.75 -3.65 -24.52
CA GLN A 733 -9.64 -5.03 -24.02
C GLN A 733 -8.96 -5.97 -25.04
N THR A 734 -9.20 -5.75 -26.34
CA THR A 734 -8.51 -6.49 -27.41
C THR A 734 -7.00 -6.21 -27.42
N VAL A 735 -6.59 -4.96 -27.20
CA VAL A 735 -5.17 -4.57 -27.07
C VAL A 735 -4.53 -5.17 -25.82
N ILE A 736 -5.23 -5.16 -24.68
CA ILE A 736 -4.79 -5.78 -23.42
C ILE A 736 -4.50 -7.28 -23.63
N ALA A 737 -5.44 -8.02 -24.22
CA ALA A 737 -5.26 -9.46 -24.50
C ALA A 737 -4.06 -9.73 -25.44
N GLN A 738 -3.79 -8.85 -26.41
CA GLN A 738 -2.62 -8.96 -27.29
C GLN A 738 -1.30 -8.67 -26.55
N GLN A 739 -1.28 -7.69 -25.64
CA GLN A 739 -0.14 -7.38 -24.79
C GLN A 739 0.17 -8.51 -23.81
N GLU A 740 -0.84 -9.10 -23.18
CA GLU A 740 -0.71 -10.27 -22.28
C GLU A 740 -0.13 -11.49 -23.02
N LYS A 741 -0.66 -11.80 -24.21
CA LYS A 741 -0.13 -12.86 -25.08
C LYS A 741 1.34 -12.63 -25.46
N SER A 742 1.71 -11.38 -25.74
CA SER A 742 3.10 -10.99 -26.05
C SER A 742 4.02 -11.17 -24.83
N ILE A 743 3.60 -10.74 -23.65
CA ILE A 743 4.35 -10.94 -22.39
C ILE A 743 4.48 -12.42 -22.04
N LYS A 744 3.45 -13.24 -22.31
CA LYS A 744 3.52 -14.70 -22.12
C LYS A 744 4.57 -15.32 -23.04
N SER A 745 4.56 -14.99 -24.34
CA SER A 745 5.55 -15.50 -25.30
C SER A 745 6.99 -15.09 -24.96
N LEU A 746 7.22 -13.86 -24.48
CA LEU A 746 8.54 -13.42 -24.00
C LEU A 746 8.97 -14.10 -22.70
N LYS A 747 8.03 -14.38 -21.77
CA LYS A 747 8.33 -15.22 -20.59
C LYS A 747 8.74 -16.63 -20.99
N GLU A 748 8.04 -17.25 -21.95
CA GLU A 748 8.35 -18.60 -22.45
C GLU A 748 9.73 -18.63 -23.14
N LYS A 749 10.07 -17.64 -23.97
CA LYS A 749 11.40 -17.48 -24.57
C LYS A 749 12.50 -17.26 -23.52
N SER A 750 12.27 -16.36 -22.57
CA SER A 750 13.21 -16.10 -21.47
C SER A 750 13.42 -17.35 -20.59
N GLN A 751 12.35 -18.13 -20.35
CA GLN A 751 12.46 -19.41 -19.64
C GLN A 751 13.24 -20.44 -20.47
N GLN A 752 13.01 -20.56 -21.78
CA GLN A 752 13.82 -21.43 -22.66
C GLN A 752 15.29 -21.00 -22.73
N LEU A 753 15.59 -19.70 -22.57
CA LEU A 753 16.96 -19.19 -22.49
C LEU A 753 17.61 -19.44 -21.12
N GLU A 754 16.85 -19.33 -20.02
CA GLU A 754 17.30 -19.70 -18.67
C GLU A 754 17.44 -21.22 -18.51
N GLU A 755 16.56 -22.01 -19.13
CA GLU A 755 16.70 -23.46 -19.28
C GLU A 755 17.95 -23.77 -20.11
N LYS A 756 18.20 -23.13 -21.26
CA LYS A 756 19.46 -23.32 -22.00
C LYS A 756 20.70 -22.93 -21.19
N ARG A 757 20.66 -21.85 -20.41
CA ARG A 757 21.75 -21.46 -19.49
C ARG A 757 21.93 -22.43 -18.32
N SER A 758 20.85 -22.95 -17.77
CA SER A 758 20.88 -23.98 -16.72
C SER A 758 21.35 -25.32 -17.32
N ILE A 759 20.96 -25.64 -18.54
CA ILE A 759 21.42 -26.78 -19.35
C ILE A 759 22.83 -26.49 -19.95
N THR A 760 23.48 -25.41 -19.54
CA THR A 760 24.92 -25.19 -19.77
C THR A 760 25.70 -25.23 -18.45
N ASN A 761 25.20 -24.56 -17.40
CA ASN A 761 25.89 -24.47 -16.10
C ASN A 761 25.56 -25.62 -15.12
N ASN A 762 24.30 -26.08 -15.05
CA ASN A 762 23.95 -27.31 -14.33
C ASN A 762 24.25 -28.55 -15.18
N THR A 763 24.20 -28.50 -16.52
CA THR A 763 24.64 -29.65 -17.32
C THR A 763 26.12 -29.92 -17.17
N GLN A 764 26.98 -28.90 -17.03
CA GLN A 764 28.39 -29.15 -16.72
C GLN A 764 28.56 -29.83 -15.35
N ARG A 765 27.79 -29.39 -14.33
CA ARG A 765 27.82 -29.97 -12.98
C ARG A 765 27.16 -31.36 -12.86
N LEU A 766 26.10 -31.60 -13.62
CA LEU A 766 25.42 -32.90 -13.74
C LEU A 766 26.24 -33.88 -14.60
N LEU A 767 26.96 -33.41 -15.61
CA LEU A 767 27.95 -34.22 -16.33
C LEU A 767 29.08 -34.62 -15.38
N GLU A 768 29.64 -33.69 -14.60
CA GLU A 768 30.66 -33.99 -13.57
C GLU A 768 30.16 -35.02 -12.55
N GLU A 769 28.96 -34.85 -11.98
CA GLU A 769 28.40 -35.80 -10.98
C GLU A 769 28.04 -37.16 -11.63
N THR A 770 27.57 -37.17 -12.89
CA THR A 770 27.33 -38.41 -13.67
C THR A 770 28.63 -39.13 -14.03
N GLU A 771 29.70 -38.40 -14.40
CA GLU A 771 31.02 -38.96 -14.68
C GLU A 771 31.65 -39.59 -13.41
N ILE A 772 31.47 -38.95 -12.25
CA ILE A 772 31.90 -39.50 -10.95
C ILE A 772 31.14 -40.79 -10.64
N ILE A 773 29.81 -40.80 -10.74
CA ILE A 773 28.99 -41.99 -10.50
C ILE A 773 29.33 -43.11 -11.50
N HIS A 774 29.51 -42.78 -12.78
CA HIS A 774 29.91 -43.75 -13.81
C HIS A 774 31.30 -44.34 -13.55
N LYS A 775 32.29 -43.53 -13.12
CA LYS A 775 33.61 -44.02 -12.70
C LYS A 775 33.49 -44.98 -11.52
N ILE A 776 32.73 -44.63 -10.49
CA ILE A 776 32.48 -45.48 -9.32
C ILE A 776 31.79 -46.80 -9.73
N LEU A 777 30.84 -46.75 -10.66
CA LEU A 777 30.16 -47.94 -11.20
C LEU A 777 31.15 -48.85 -11.93
N VAL A 778 31.96 -48.31 -12.84
CA VAL A 778 32.98 -49.05 -13.58
C VAL A 778 33.97 -49.74 -12.63
N ASP A 779 34.48 -49.03 -11.62
CA ASP A 779 35.44 -49.61 -10.67
C ASP A 779 34.79 -50.64 -9.72
N THR A 780 33.50 -50.47 -9.37
CA THR A 780 32.73 -51.46 -8.60
C THR A 780 32.44 -52.72 -9.43
N LEU A 781 32.16 -52.58 -10.74
CA LEU A 781 31.95 -53.71 -11.64
C LEU A 781 33.23 -54.51 -11.90
N LYS A 782 34.38 -53.83 -12.12
CA LYS A 782 35.70 -54.50 -12.16
C LYS A 782 35.96 -55.30 -10.88
N ALA A 783 35.65 -54.72 -9.71
CA ALA A 783 35.82 -55.41 -8.44
C ALA A 783 34.93 -56.66 -8.31
N GLN A 784 33.69 -56.61 -8.83
CA GLN A 784 32.81 -57.77 -8.91
C GLN A 784 33.35 -58.84 -9.87
N GLU A 785 33.79 -58.46 -11.07
CA GLU A 785 34.35 -59.36 -12.08
C GLU A 785 35.57 -60.13 -11.55
N ILE A 786 36.52 -59.41 -10.91
CA ILE A 786 37.69 -60.00 -10.28
C ILE A 786 37.27 -60.96 -9.15
N PHE A 787 36.33 -60.54 -8.30
CA PHE A 787 35.83 -61.37 -7.20
C PHE A 787 35.15 -62.66 -7.67
N GLU A 788 34.37 -62.61 -8.75
CA GLU A 788 33.69 -63.77 -9.32
C GLU A 788 34.65 -64.71 -10.07
N SER A 789 35.55 -64.15 -10.90
CA SER A 789 36.54 -64.90 -11.67
C SER A 789 37.60 -65.60 -10.81
N GLU A 790 38.11 -64.93 -9.77
CA GLU A 790 39.13 -65.51 -8.88
C GLU A 790 38.54 -66.47 -7.84
N SER A 791 37.22 -66.43 -7.63
CA SER A 791 36.47 -67.31 -6.73
C SER A 791 37.17 -67.53 -5.37
N PRO A 792 37.35 -66.46 -4.55
CA PRO A 792 38.22 -66.45 -3.37
C PRO A 792 37.92 -67.56 -2.35
N LEU A 793 36.64 -67.96 -2.24
CA LEU A 793 36.21 -69.07 -1.38
C LEU A 793 36.82 -70.42 -1.80
N ASN A 794 36.95 -70.68 -3.10
CA ASN A 794 37.60 -71.89 -3.61
C ASN A 794 39.12 -71.84 -3.34
N LYS A 795 39.76 -70.68 -3.54
CA LYS A 795 41.19 -70.51 -3.27
C LYS A 795 41.54 -70.79 -1.81
N ILE A 796 40.82 -70.21 -0.84
CA ILE A 796 41.06 -70.50 0.59
C ILE A 796 40.74 -71.95 0.97
N THR A 797 39.72 -72.56 0.34
CA THR A 797 39.40 -73.99 0.54
C THR A 797 40.59 -74.85 0.13
N VAL A 798 41.13 -74.65 -1.07
CA VAL A 798 42.31 -75.39 -1.56
C VAL A 798 43.53 -75.17 -0.66
N MET A 799 43.81 -73.93 -0.24
CA MET A 799 44.96 -73.61 0.61
C MET A 799 44.87 -74.27 2.00
N THR A 800 43.70 -74.23 2.64
CA THR A 800 43.49 -74.79 3.98
C THR A 800 43.44 -76.32 3.98
N SER A 801 42.88 -76.94 2.94
CA SER A 801 42.99 -78.39 2.70
C SER A 801 44.44 -78.84 2.55
N ARG A 802 45.24 -78.12 1.74
CA ARG A 802 46.66 -78.45 1.52
C ARG A 802 47.48 -78.45 2.81
N ILE A 803 47.25 -77.50 3.72
CA ILE A 803 47.89 -77.48 5.04
C ILE A 803 47.41 -78.67 5.89
N CYS A 804 46.11 -78.97 5.88
CA CYS A 804 45.53 -80.09 6.63
C CYS A 804 45.99 -81.47 6.15
N GLU A 805 46.31 -81.60 4.86
CA GLU A 805 46.90 -82.79 4.21
C GLU A 805 48.41 -82.91 4.48
N THR A 806 49.15 -81.79 4.45
CA THR A 806 50.63 -81.82 4.53
C THR A 806 51.15 -81.88 5.96
N SER A 807 50.54 -81.14 6.90
CA SER A 807 51.03 -81.10 8.28
C SER A 807 50.55 -82.31 9.09
N GLN A 808 51.36 -82.75 10.05
CA GLN A 808 50.95 -83.69 11.11
C GLN A 808 50.68 -82.99 12.45
N ASP A 809 51.01 -81.70 12.57
CA ASP A 809 50.81 -80.92 13.78
C ASP A 809 49.33 -80.53 13.98
N PRO A 810 48.69 -80.89 15.11
CA PRO A 810 47.32 -80.48 15.42
C PRO A 810 47.10 -78.97 15.44
N GLU A 811 48.06 -78.18 15.91
CA GLU A 811 47.90 -76.72 16.03
C GLU A 811 47.87 -76.06 14.65
N THR A 812 48.77 -76.44 13.75
CA THR A 812 48.77 -76.05 12.33
C THR A 812 47.42 -76.37 11.65
N LYS A 813 46.82 -77.54 11.92
CA LYS A 813 45.48 -77.88 11.41
C LYS A 813 44.38 -77.03 12.05
N SER A 814 44.53 -76.64 13.31
CA SER A 814 43.64 -75.71 14.02
C SER A 814 43.68 -74.32 13.39
N ILE A 815 44.88 -73.79 13.13
CA ILE A 815 45.13 -72.51 12.44
C ILE A 815 44.45 -72.51 11.06
N ALA A 816 44.67 -73.52 10.22
CA ALA A 816 44.03 -73.61 8.91
C ALA A 816 42.48 -73.62 8.98
N LYS A 817 41.90 -74.34 9.94
CA LYS A 817 40.43 -74.36 10.18
C LYS A 817 39.90 -73.07 10.79
N ARG A 818 40.72 -72.31 11.55
CA ARG A 818 40.39 -70.99 12.08
C ARG A 818 40.38 -69.96 10.94
N GLU A 819 41.42 -69.97 10.11
CA GLU A 819 41.56 -69.07 8.96
C GLU A 819 40.42 -69.26 7.95
N PHE A 820 40.09 -70.50 7.58
CA PHE A 820 38.96 -70.79 6.69
C PHE A 820 37.66 -70.12 7.16
N ARG A 821 37.33 -70.27 8.45
CA ARG A 821 36.10 -69.71 9.04
C ARG A 821 36.12 -68.18 9.11
N TYR A 822 37.29 -67.59 9.39
CA TYR A 822 37.48 -66.14 9.39
C TYR A 822 37.33 -65.58 7.97
N PHE A 823 38.13 -66.07 7.03
CA PHE A 823 38.20 -65.57 5.66
C PHE A 823 36.86 -65.74 4.93
N ALA A 824 36.19 -66.90 5.06
CA ALA A 824 34.87 -67.13 4.48
C ALA A 824 33.81 -66.12 4.99
N ARG A 825 33.86 -65.74 6.27
CA ARG A 825 32.97 -64.71 6.85
C ARG A 825 33.26 -63.33 6.27
N GLN A 826 34.53 -62.96 6.10
CA GLN A 826 34.91 -61.66 5.53
C GLN A 826 34.56 -61.56 4.05
N ILE A 827 34.79 -62.62 3.27
CA ILE A 827 34.41 -62.73 1.86
C ILE A 827 32.89 -62.54 1.65
N GLU A 828 32.06 -63.13 2.51
CA GLU A 828 30.60 -62.90 2.46
C GLU A 828 30.18 -61.50 2.96
N GLY A 829 31.02 -60.83 3.75
CA GLY A 829 30.88 -59.42 4.08
C GLY A 829 31.19 -58.52 2.87
N TYR A 830 32.30 -58.76 2.19
CA TYR A 830 32.75 -58.04 1.00
C TYR A 830 31.74 -58.16 -0.17
N ARG A 831 31.27 -59.39 -0.44
CA ARG A 831 30.19 -59.67 -1.41
C ARG A 831 28.92 -58.85 -1.13
N ARG A 832 28.54 -58.71 0.15
CA ARG A 832 27.37 -57.90 0.54
C ARG A 832 27.60 -56.40 0.32
N SER A 833 28.79 -55.87 0.58
CA SER A 833 29.09 -54.46 0.25
C SER A 833 29.08 -54.17 -1.25
N LEU A 834 29.64 -55.06 -2.10
CA LEU A 834 29.55 -54.93 -3.56
C LEU A 834 28.08 -54.86 -4.03
N LYS A 835 27.25 -55.83 -3.61
CA LYS A 835 25.81 -55.84 -3.95
C LYS A 835 25.08 -54.58 -3.47
N LYS A 836 25.40 -54.06 -2.28
CA LYS A 836 24.78 -52.82 -1.76
C LYS A 836 25.16 -51.61 -2.62
N ARG A 837 26.45 -51.46 -2.95
CA ARG A 837 26.97 -50.35 -3.78
C ARG A 837 26.35 -50.36 -5.17
N ILE A 838 26.30 -51.52 -5.84
CA ILE A 838 25.67 -51.70 -7.15
C ILE A 838 24.16 -51.39 -7.12
N ASN A 839 23.43 -51.88 -6.11
CA ASN A 839 21.99 -51.61 -6.02
C ASN A 839 21.69 -50.14 -5.68
N SER A 840 22.58 -49.45 -4.95
CA SER A 840 22.44 -48.01 -4.69
C SER A 840 22.57 -47.20 -5.99
N MET A 841 23.52 -47.58 -6.87
CA MET A 841 23.72 -46.95 -8.19
C MET A 841 22.65 -47.28 -9.24
N LYS A 842 21.67 -48.16 -8.95
CA LYS A 842 20.50 -48.40 -9.82
C LYS A 842 19.36 -47.41 -9.60
N ASN A 843 19.47 -46.55 -8.58
CA ASN A 843 18.48 -45.50 -8.33
C ASN A 843 18.88 -44.24 -9.10
N GLU A 844 18.02 -43.76 -10.00
CA GLU A 844 18.31 -42.65 -10.93
C GLU A 844 18.53 -41.29 -10.23
N THR A 845 18.36 -41.23 -8.91
CA THR A 845 18.43 -40.00 -8.10
C THR A 845 19.53 -40.03 -7.02
N ILE A 846 20.52 -40.93 -7.10
CA ILE A 846 21.60 -41.03 -6.11
C ILE A 846 22.71 -39.99 -6.38
N ARG A 847 23.24 -39.37 -5.32
CA ARG A 847 24.43 -38.49 -5.39
C ARG A 847 25.71 -39.26 -5.08
N SER A 848 26.86 -38.75 -5.48
CA SER A 848 28.17 -39.38 -5.18
C SER A 848 28.37 -39.67 -3.68
N ASP A 849 27.91 -38.74 -2.84
CA ASP A 849 28.08 -38.73 -1.39
C ASP A 849 27.22 -39.82 -0.70
N ASP A 850 26.15 -40.27 -1.35
CA ASP A 850 25.19 -41.24 -0.82
C ASP A 850 25.58 -42.70 -1.15
N ILE A 851 26.65 -42.92 -1.94
CA ILE A 851 27.09 -44.25 -2.36
C ILE A 851 27.81 -44.97 -1.20
N PRO A 852 27.31 -46.12 -0.70
CA PRO A 852 27.90 -46.81 0.43
C PRO A 852 29.36 -47.22 0.19
N GLU A 853 30.23 -46.96 1.17
CA GLU A 853 31.64 -47.39 1.14
C GLU A 853 31.78 -48.89 0.92
N LEU A 854 32.81 -49.26 0.13
CA LEU A 854 33.19 -50.65 -0.10
C LEU A 854 34.08 -51.11 1.06
N ARG A 855 33.79 -52.28 1.64
CA ARG A 855 34.67 -52.87 2.65
C ARG A 855 36.02 -53.20 2.03
N GLU A 856 37.08 -53.06 2.81
CA GLU A 856 38.41 -53.57 2.45
C GLU A 856 38.37 -55.08 2.16
N PHE A 857 39.18 -55.52 1.19
CA PHE A 857 39.28 -56.93 0.86
C PHE A 857 40.12 -57.67 1.92
N PRO A 858 39.67 -58.83 2.44
CA PRO A 858 40.35 -59.48 3.56
C PRO A 858 41.76 -59.97 3.23
N THR A 859 42.68 -59.72 4.15
CA THR A 859 44.00 -60.35 4.23
C THR A 859 43.96 -61.59 5.13
N PHE A 860 45.03 -62.38 5.08
CA PHE A 860 45.24 -63.50 6.02
C PHE A 860 45.76 -63.02 7.37
N SER A 861 45.52 -63.80 8.42
CA SER A 861 46.21 -63.63 9.70
C SER A 861 47.72 -63.93 9.60
N ASP A 862 48.53 -63.23 10.40
CA ASP A 862 49.98 -63.49 10.49
C ASP A 862 50.29 -64.94 10.94
N GLU A 863 49.44 -65.50 11.80
CA GLU A 863 49.50 -66.89 12.23
C GLU A 863 49.36 -67.86 11.06
N PHE A 864 48.40 -67.61 10.15
CA PHE A 864 48.20 -68.43 8.97
C PHE A 864 49.33 -68.24 7.94
N VAL A 865 49.79 -67.01 7.72
CA VAL A 865 50.93 -66.74 6.82
C VAL A 865 52.18 -67.50 7.29
N LYS A 866 52.45 -67.47 8.60
CA LYS A 866 53.53 -68.23 9.23
C LYS A 866 53.33 -69.75 9.06
N ALA A 867 52.16 -70.28 9.45
CA ALA A 867 51.87 -71.71 9.35
C ALA A 867 51.94 -72.24 7.90
N TYR A 868 51.49 -71.45 6.92
CA TYR A 868 51.60 -71.76 5.50
C TYR A 868 53.07 -71.84 5.06
N LYS A 869 53.89 -70.83 5.43
CA LYS A 869 55.31 -70.76 5.09
C LYS A 869 56.11 -71.89 5.75
N ASP A 870 55.85 -72.18 7.01
CA ASP A 870 56.52 -73.23 7.77
C ASP A 870 56.16 -74.63 7.24
N THR A 871 54.91 -74.86 6.84
CA THR A 871 54.43 -76.16 6.32
C THR A 871 54.83 -76.40 4.86
N LEU A 872 54.64 -75.41 3.98
CA LEU A 872 54.74 -75.59 2.52
C LEU A 872 56.04 -75.04 1.90
N LYS A 873 56.91 -74.42 2.71
CA LYS A 873 58.20 -73.81 2.30
C LYS A 873 58.08 -72.82 1.14
N LYS A 874 56.93 -72.14 1.06
CA LYS A 874 56.56 -71.13 0.06
C LYS A 874 55.74 -70.05 0.74
N ASP A 875 55.85 -68.82 0.28
CA ASP A 875 54.99 -67.73 0.78
C ASP A 875 53.51 -67.97 0.42
N ALA A 876 52.61 -67.46 1.26
CA ALA A 876 51.17 -67.60 1.04
C ALA A 876 50.74 -66.81 -0.22
N PRO A 877 50.11 -67.46 -1.22
CA PRO A 877 49.66 -66.76 -2.42
C PRO A 877 48.53 -65.79 -2.09
N LEU A 878 48.62 -64.57 -2.62
CA LEU A 878 47.56 -63.57 -2.48
C LEU A 878 46.30 -64.03 -3.20
N ILE A 879 45.16 -63.99 -2.50
CA ILE A 879 43.83 -64.14 -3.08
C ILE A 879 43.34 -62.77 -3.52
N CYS A 880 42.86 -62.63 -4.76
CA CYS A 880 42.37 -61.36 -5.31
C CYS A 880 43.37 -60.21 -5.16
N ALA A 881 44.61 -60.44 -5.60
CA ALA A 881 45.69 -59.46 -5.53
C ALA A 881 45.33 -58.06 -6.10
N PRO A 882 44.49 -57.92 -7.15
CA PRO A 882 44.00 -56.61 -7.59
C PRO A 882 43.06 -55.92 -6.58
N LEU A 883 42.29 -56.68 -5.79
CA LEU A 883 41.35 -56.13 -4.79
C LEU A 883 42.05 -55.68 -3.50
N LEU A 884 43.25 -56.20 -3.22
CA LEU A 884 44.14 -55.70 -2.17
C LEU A 884 44.73 -54.31 -2.48
N LYS A 885 44.50 -53.79 -3.71
CA LYS A 885 45.00 -52.50 -4.20
C LYS A 885 43.93 -51.70 -4.96
N LEU A 886 42.65 -51.84 -4.61
CA LEU A 886 41.62 -50.96 -5.18
C LEU A 886 41.88 -49.51 -4.69
N PRO A 887 41.88 -48.50 -5.58
CA PRO A 887 42.54 -47.23 -5.30
C PRO A 887 41.75 -46.32 -4.35
N GLU A 888 42.50 -45.50 -3.62
CA GLU A 888 42.02 -44.39 -2.78
C GLU A 888 41.22 -43.38 -3.62
N THR A 889 39.90 -43.56 -3.72
CA THR A 889 39.02 -42.74 -4.58
C THR A 889 37.87 -42.08 -3.81
N ILE A 890 38.08 -41.79 -2.51
CA ILE A 890 37.25 -40.87 -1.71
C ILE A 890 38.15 -39.97 -0.80
N LYS A 891 39.34 -39.57 -1.30
CA LYS A 891 40.24 -38.61 -0.62
C LYS A 891 40.85 -37.63 -1.63
N SER A 892 40.05 -36.75 -2.21
CA SER A 892 40.59 -35.62 -3.00
C SER A 892 39.60 -34.45 -3.09
N ASP A 893 39.37 -33.77 -1.96
CA ASP A 893 38.94 -32.36 -1.96
C ASP A 893 40.20 -31.46 -1.91
N GLU A 894 41.14 -31.81 -2.78
CA GLU A 894 42.43 -31.16 -2.97
C GLU A 894 42.40 -30.46 -4.32
N LEU A 895 42.19 -29.15 -4.27
CA LEU A 895 42.60 -28.29 -5.37
C LEU A 895 44.13 -28.37 -5.44
N ASP A 896 44.63 -29.18 -6.36
CA ASP A 896 45.98 -29.05 -6.93
C ASP A 896 46.01 -27.74 -7.72
N ASP A 897 46.13 -26.63 -6.99
CA ASP A 897 46.46 -25.34 -7.59
C ASP A 897 47.79 -25.48 -8.31
N LYS A 898 47.79 -25.29 -9.63
CA LYS A 898 49.00 -25.43 -10.43
C LYS A 898 50.00 -24.31 -10.17
N GLU A 899 49.52 -23.15 -9.74
CA GLU A 899 50.29 -21.93 -9.50
C GLU A 899 49.93 -21.31 -8.15
N CYS A 900 50.90 -20.66 -7.50
CA CYS A 900 50.64 -19.85 -6.32
C CYS A 900 50.13 -18.45 -6.72
N LEU A 901 48.85 -18.15 -6.49
CA LEU A 901 48.20 -16.86 -6.83
C LEU A 901 48.79 -15.58 -6.17
N VAL A 902 49.89 -15.69 -5.43
CA VAL A 902 50.63 -14.56 -4.83
C VAL A 902 51.95 -14.28 -5.56
N CYS A 903 52.63 -15.29 -6.11
CA CYS A 903 53.88 -15.11 -6.89
C CYS A 903 53.76 -15.54 -8.38
N LEU A 904 52.69 -16.22 -8.76
CA LEU A 904 52.42 -16.79 -10.09
C LEU A 904 53.46 -17.84 -10.54
N GLU A 905 54.11 -18.49 -9.58
CA GLU A 905 55.05 -19.61 -9.81
C GLU A 905 54.32 -20.96 -9.63
N ASP A 906 54.75 -21.98 -10.36
CA ASP A 906 54.20 -23.33 -10.30
C ASP A 906 54.37 -23.97 -8.90
N MET A 907 53.36 -24.70 -8.43
CA MET A 907 53.43 -25.46 -7.18
C MET A 907 54.26 -26.74 -7.35
N VAL A 908 55.46 -26.78 -6.77
CA VAL A 908 56.35 -27.94 -6.86
C VAL A 908 56.10 -28.91 -5.71
N LYS A 909 55.97 -30.21 -6.01
CA LYS A 909 55.98 -31.27 -4.98
C LYS A 909 57.28 -31.14 -4.17
N ASN A 910 57.14 -31.00 -2.83
CA ASN A 910 58.19 -30.72 -1.82
C ASN A 910 58.41 -29.24 -1.43
N GLN A 911 57.53 -28.30 -1.79
CA GLN A 911 57.51 -26.94 -1.20
C GLN A 911 56.45 -26.80 -0.11
N ASP A 912 56.74 -25.99 0.93
CA ASP A 912 55.78 -25.71 2.00
C ASP A 912 54.59 -24.88 1.49
N THR A 913 53.36 -25.37 1.72
CA THR A 913 52.12 -24.69 1.32
C THR A 913 51.16 -24.46 2.50
N VAL A 914 50.29 -23.45 2.35
CA VAL A 914 49.17 -23.16 3.26
C VAL A 914 47.86 -23.21 2.47
N LYS A 915 46.90 -24.01 2.96
CA LYS A 915 45.58 -24.22 2.34
C LYS A 915 44.52 -23.36 3.03
N CYS A 916 43.68 -22.66 2.25
CA CYS A 916 42.56 -21.90 2.80
C CYS A 916 41.43 -22.84 3.26
N SER A 917 41.01 -22.71 4.52
CA SER A 917 39.89 -23.45 5.11
C SER A 917 38.59 -23.32 4.29
N THR A 918 38.32 -22.11 3.78
CA THR A 918 37.07 -21.71 3.13
C THR A 918 37.03 -22.04 1.64
N CYS A 919 38.04 -21.61 0.86
CA CYS A 919 38.04 -21.79 -0.61
C CYS A 919 38.97 -22.91 -1.12
N LYS A 920 39.58 -23.69 -0.21
CA LYS A 920 40.49 -24.83 -0.47
C LYS A 920 41.75 -24.55 -1.30
N ARG A 921 41.96 -23.32 -1.75
CA ARG A 921 43.15 -22.87 -2.50
C ARG A 921 44.43 -22.94 -1.68
N GLN A 922 45.55 -23.25 -2.32
CA GLN A 922 46.89 -23.35 -1.77
C GLN A 922 47.76 -22.15 -2.14
N TYR A 923 48.73 -21.82 -1.27
CA TYR A 923 49.72 -20.77 -1.48
C TYR A 923 51.07 -21.24 -0.93
N HIS A 924 52.21 -20.85 -1.51
CA HIS A 924 53.51 -21.01 -0.86
C HIS A 924 53.49 -20.34 0.52
N THR A 925 54.02 -21.03 1.55
CA THR A 925 54.04 -20.54 2.93
C THR A 925 54.71 -19.17 3.04
N THR A 926 55.83 -18.98 2.35
CA THR A 926 56.56 -17.70 2.29
C THR A 926 55.75 -16.57 1.63
N CYS A 927 54.92 -16.89 0.63
CA CYS A 927 54.10 -15.93 -0.08
C CYS A 927 52.88 -15.51 0.73
N VAL A 928 52.17 -16.45 1.36
CA VAL A 928 51.01 -16.12 2.21
C VAL A 928 51.44 -15.36 3.47
N GLN A 929 52.60 -15.68 4.06
CA GLN A 929 53.17 -14.94 5.18
C GLN A 929 53.50 -13.48 4.81
N LYS A 930 54.01 -13.22 3.60
CA LYS A 930 54.19 -11.85 3.07
C LYS A 930 52.84 -11.15 2.91
N TRP A 931 51.83 -11.83 2.37
CA TRP A 931 50.48 -11.29 2.19
C TRP A 931 49.82 -10.91 3.53
N PHE A 932 49.97 -11.74 4.58
CA PHE A 932 49.41 -11.47 5.91
C PHE A 932 50.03 -10.26 6.63
N LYS A 933 51.20 -9.76 6.19
CA LYS A 933 51.74 -8.46 6.64
C LYS A 933 50.96 -7.26 6.09
N ILE A 934 50.16 -7.46 5.04
CA ILE A 934 49.35 -6.42 4.38
C ILE A 934 47.86 -6.63 4.69
N LYS A 935 47.35 -7.86 4.57
CA LYS A 935 45.94 -8.21 4.73
C LYS A 935 45.78 -9.61 5.37
N ARG A 936 45.18 -9.69 6.56
CA ARG A 936 44.95 -10.96 7.30
C ARG A 936 43.77 -11.81 6.75
N ILE A 937 43.63 -11.88 5.44
CA ILE A 937 42.52 -12.55 4.74
C ILE A 937 43.02 -13.34 3.54
N CYS A 938 42.26 -14.35 3.11
CA CYS A 938 42.57 -15.16 1.93
C CYS A 938 42.66 -14.30 0.66
N PRO A 939 43.76 -14.37 -0.13
CA PRO A 939 43.89 -13.68 -1.42
C PRO A 939 42.72 -13.94 -2.39
N THR A 940 42.16 -15.16 -2.36
CA THR A 940 41.11 -15.59 -3.32
C THR A 940 39.68 -15.34 -2.84
N CYS A 941 39.38 -15.50 -1.54
CA CYS A 941 37.99 -15.45 -1.04
C CYS A 941 37.72 -14.44 0.09
N ASN A 942 38.72 -13.66 0.52
CA ASN A 942 38.64 -12.69 1.62
C ASN A 942 38.23 -13.26 3.00
N ALA A 943 38.11 -14.59 3.17
CA ALA A 943 37.89 -15.21 4.47
C ALA A 943 39.13 -15.11 5.37
N GLY A 944 38.94 -15.01 6.69
CA GLY A 944 40.03 -15.11 7.66
C GLY A 944 40.70 -16.48 7.59
N LEU A 945 42.04 -16.49 7.59
CA LEU A 945 42.88 -17.71 7.58
C LEU A 945 43.53 -18.01 8.93
N LEU A 946 43.32 -17.14 9.92
CA LEU A 946 43.78 -17.26 11.30
C LEU A 946 42.55 -17.43 12.20
N ASP A 947 42.64 -18.28 13.21
CA ASP A 947 41.56 -18.48 14.18
C ASP A 947 41.41 -17.23 15.06
N GLU A 948 40.18 -16.69 15.16
CA GLU A 948 39.84 -15.56 16.02
C GLU A 948 40.03 -15.89 17.52
N ASN A 949 40.05 -17.18 17.88
CA ASN A 949 40.31 -17.65 19.24
C ASN A 949 41.81 -17.73 19.58
N GLU A 950 42.68 -17.90 18.59
CA GLU A 950 44.13 -18.07 18.78
C GLU A 950 44.88 -16.72 18.77
N PHE A 951 44.33 -15.72 18.08
CA PHE A 951 44.86 -14.35 18.04
C PHE A 951 43.76 -13.29 18.22
N PRO A 952 43.21 -13.12 19.44
CA PRO A 952 42.24 -12.06 19.72
C PRO A 952 42.81 -10.67 19.41
N ALA A 953 41.93 -9.72 19.08
CA ALA A 953 42.33 -8.34 18.87
C ALA A 953 42.91 -7.75 20.17
N LEU A 954 44.11 -7.17 20.07
CA LEU A 954 44.63 -6.28 21.11
C LEU A 954 43.69 -5.07 21.19
N SER A 955 43.13 -4.86 22.38
CA SER A 955 42.13 -3.83 22.73
C SER A 955 42.65 -2.41 22.56
#